data_AF-A0ABD3PCW4-F1
#
_entry.id   AF-A0ABD3PCW4-F1
#
_cell.length_a   1.000
_cell.length_b   1.000
_cell.length_c   1.000
_cell.angle_alpha   90.00
_cell.angle_beta   90.00
_cell.angle_gamma   90.00
#
_symmetry.space_group_name_H-M   'P 1'
#
loop_
_entity.id
_entity.type
_entity.pdbx_description
1 polymer ?
#
loop_
_entity_poly.entity_id
_entity_poly.type
_entity_poly.pdbx_seq_one_letter_code
_entity_poly.pdbx_strand_id
1 'polypeptide(L)'
;MAPPNSETIDKISLNEPYLSSTDRPSKRLKDAHVVSADSFTATTQYLPSENDALLSCLKLLFSKVPSSLSTTNDDASTFRELWASHGFRTSMVTSPHQAVSVYLDSCKLADHENELGREYLISCIGMHPQQKSLENAYSTVKAAYCLHLFLGRMRAVRQQDMDNEDVQSIFIGWETELNDILKNLQEEQVDTSTLSSINEQASRIRVRVVSKLTDIDHSLRSDQLLREYNRITFANCTLTNACLQKWLYGGRKPKFQLDQVHFQCSPAGSYIPSRERITIRMRDENAEGTSEKLILLPSLGQVLTRKDTAKHPLDKVVEGMIDSTWDGLLRNGYYVDQIRREQLSEPLKKFYMSGLIAGRESNMPILLNAHFTPTYPLSLYLHGLAGAGKSSLVRNLSPALNAAITEHCDPEMMVRFVKQNLNKPFETLKLELELRPNNNDYSVMSIIQGRRMTLSQSKPGLVMVGLEEMPSNVEGADPNQLEVSKLISMRFSGRKGDFKSGDAPRNSNKRGISGDATIINIFTSNYNLEQPCLDALQRLEMFHNLHVIQIASIGGQDRKAFAESYLLQRVNESLASLNKKVCIKLDVPLGEGDTRPLVRYLRMLSFYIHAVVVKSNLDTVDISVSFDSYTNMTTVATADGSKMHLKSGCFGNIYAATPIVLDSRASETVEQLQNLHPDLKSPSELCQVLDFYFANTLAPAVALSCNKQMVDDLVQLMSQHKGVHVIPNIHPSSYKIMKSLYDSSDTPNLRDDIISIVSADEKALVAVHFNCETANDQMQIREIIEDTPSMTAFSTERSALYKDGLFFVVYVDGSITPEIASRASLII
;
A
#
# COMPACT_ATOMS: atom_id res chain seq x y z
N MET A 1 -70.80 -12.81 5.98
CA MET A 1 -71.32 -13.70 4.92
C MET A 1 -70.63 -15.05 5.06
N ALA A 2 -71.43 -16.10 5.09
CA ALA A 2 -71.07 -17.51 5.24
C ALA A 2 -70.60 -18.12 3.88
N PRO A 3 -70.14 -19.39 3.85
CA PRO A 3 -69.26 -20.00 2.82
C PRO A 3 -70.05 -20.74 1.71
N PRO A 4 -69.42 -21.62 0.88
CA PRO A 4 -69.18 -23.01 1.32
C PRO A 4 -67.89 -23.71 0.84
N ASN A 5 -67.59 -24.78 1.60
CA ASN A 5 -66.62 -25.86 1.43
C ASN A 5 -67.06 -26.95 0.42
N SER A 6 -66.13 -27.84 0.07
CA SER A 6 -66.20 -29.33 -0.07
C SER A 6 -65.32 -29.79 -1.27
N GLU A 7 -64.59 -30.92 -1.28
CA GLU A 7 -64.46 -32.08 -0.41
C GLU A 7 -63.24 -32.95 -0.83
N THR A 8 -62.61 -33.59 0.18
CA THR A 8 -61.97 -34.94 0.29
C THR A 8 -61.31 -35.67 -0.90
N ILE A 9 -60.02 -36.08 -0.77
CA ILE A 9 -59.47 -37.41 -0.36
C ILE A 9 -59.72 -38.54 -1.37
N ASP A 10 -58.64 -39.08 -1.97
CA ASP A 10 -58.42 -40.54 -2.00
C ASP A 10 -56.95 -40.95 -2.24
N LYS A 11 -56.46 -41.82 -1.35
CA LYS A 11 -55.23 -42.61 -1.47
C LYS A 11 -55.60 -43.92 -2.15
N ILE A 12 -54.88 -44.33 -3.19
CA ILE A 12 -54.79 -45.75 -3.58
C ILE A 12 -53.33 -46.09 -3.87
N SER A 13 -52.76 -46.91 -2.98
CA SER A 13 -51.57 -47.72 -3.24
C SER A 13 -52.00 -48.98 -4.00
N LEU A 14 -51.26 -49.36 -5.03
CA LEU A 14 -51.22 -50.73 -5.56
C LEU A 14 -49.77 -51.11 -5.86
N ASN A 15 -49.20 -51.88 -4.93
CA ASN A 15 -48.32 -53.03 -5.18
C ASN A 15 -48.94 -53.90 -6.29
N GLU A 16 -48.26 -54.59 -7.21
CA GLU A 16 -47.10 -55.52 -7.20
C GLU A 16 -47.13 -56.23 -8.61
N PRO A 17 -46.49 -57.38 -8.94
CA PRO A 17 -45.14 -57.94 -8.69
C PRO A 17 -44.49 -58.58 -9.98
N TYR A 18 -43.41 -59.36 -9.76
CA TYR A 18 -42.78 -60.40 -10.63
C TYR A 18 -41.72 -59.91 -11.65
N LEU A 19 -40.52 -60.50 -11.80
CA LEU A 19 -39.97 -61.81 -11.41
C LEU A 19 -38.44 -61.75 -11.28
N SER A 20 -37.93 -62.52 -10.31
CA SER A 20 -36.55 -62.90 -10.05
C SER A 20 -35.95 -63.86 -11.10
N SER A 21 -34.63 -63.82 -11.33
CA SER A 21 -33.74 -64.98 -11.05
C SER A 21 -32.26 -64.70 -11.39
N THR A 22 -31.38 -64.99 -10.40
CA THR A 22 -30.07 -65.69 -10.47
C THR A 22 -29.03 -65.22 -11.51
N ASP A 23 -27.78 -64.85 -11.18
CA ASP A 23 -26.81 -65.58 -10.37
C ASP A 23 -25.68 -64.68 -9.85
N ARG A 24 -25.20 -64.98 -8.63
CA ARG A 24 -23.92 -64.50 -8.08
C ARG A 24 -22.77 -65.42 -8.54
N PRO A 25 -21.52 -64.94 -8.42
CA PRO A 25 -20.72 -65.55 -7.35
C PRO A 25 -19.98 -64.51 -6.49
N SER A 26 -20.06 -64.73 -5.18
CA SER A 26 -19.33 -64.06 -4.11
C SER A 26 -17.90 -64.60 -3.94
N LYS A 27 -16.93 -63.72 -3.63
CA LYS A 27 -15.74 -63.88 -2.75
C LYS A 27 -14.78 -62.72 -3.09
N ARG A 28 -14.20 -61.93 -2.19
CA ARG A 28 -13.94 -61.99 -0.75
C ARG A 28 -13.81 -60.56 -0.21
N LEU A 29 -14.43 -60.29 0.93
CA LEU A 29 -13.95 -59.27 1.87
C LEU A 29 -12.55 -59.65 2.34
N LYS A 30 -11.63 -58.68 2.34
CA LYS A 30 -10.52 -58.64 3.27
C LYS A 30 -10.57 -57.30 3.99
N ASP A 31 -10.58 -57.41 5.29
CA ASP A 31 -10.64 -56.35 6.28
C ASP A 31 -9.57 -55.29 6.04
N ALA A 32 -9.98 -54.03 5.99
CA ALA A 32 -9.11 -52.90 6.22
C ALA A 32 -9.69 -52.13 7.42
N HIS A 33 -8.94 -52.20 8.52
CA HIS A 33 -9.22 -51.57 9.78
C HIS A 33 -9.71 -50.13 9.63
N VAL A 34 -10.82 -49.83 10.30
CA VAL A 34 -11.17 -48.47 10.72
C VAL A 34 -10.07 -48.02 11.67
N VAL A 35 -9.11 -47.24 11.16
CA VAL A 35 -8.19 -46.47 11.99
C VAL A 35 -8.90 -45.17 12.32
N SER A 36 -9.27 -45.05 13.60
CA SER A 36 -9.75 -43.83 14.23
C SER A 36 -8.80 -42.66 13.98
N ALA A 37 -9.36 -41.49 13.70
CA ALA A 37 -8.64 -40.24 13.47
C ALA A 37 -7.98 -39.62 14.74
N ASP A 38 -7.71 -40.44 15.77
CA ASP A 38 -7.19 -40.00 17.07
C ASP A 38 -5.95 -40.80 17.46
N SER A 39 -4.84 -40.59 16.76
CA SER A 39 -3.50 -40.91 17.27
C SER A 39 -2.45 -40.02 16.61
N PHE A 40 -2.50 -38.73 16.93
CA PHE A 40 -1.38 -37.81 16.72
C PHE A 40 -0.37 -38.02 17.85
N THR A 41 0.62 -38.88 17.62
CA THR A 41 1.91 -38.72 18.31
C THR A 41 2.66 -37.60 17.61
N ALA A 42 2.78 -36.47 18.31
CA ALA A 42 3.63 -35.35 17.91
C ALA A 42 5.08 -35.85 17.76
N THR A 43 5.51 -36.11 16.53
CA THR A 43 6.92 -36.03 16.19
C THR A 43 7.29 -34.56 16.34
N THR A 44 8.13 -34.27 17.32
CA THR A 44 8.68 -32.94 17.62
C THR A 44 9.30 -32.37 16.34
N GLN A 45 8.54 -31.56 15.60
CA GLN A 45 9.08 -30.80 14.48
C GLN A 45 10.04 -29.77 15.09
N TYR A 46 11.34 -30.02 14.93
CA TYR A 46 12.37 -28.99 15.13
C TYR A 46 11.95 -27.77 14.31
N LEU A 47 11.58 -26.69 14.99
CA LEU A 47 11.49 -25.37 14.35
C LEU A 47 12.92 -24.98 13.99
N PRO A 48 13.25 -24.81 12.70
CA PRO A 48 14.59 -24.39 12.30
C PRO A 48 14.91 -23.05 12.94
N SER A 49 16.19 -22.83 13.23
CA SER A 49 16.64 -21.50 13.63
C SER A 49 16.42 -20.51 12.48
N GLU A 50 16.29 -19.22 12.77
CA GLU A 50 16.14 -18.19 11.72
C GLU A 50 17.30 -18.23 10.71
N ASN A 51 18.48 -18.64 11.16
CA ASN A 51 19.66 -18.82 10.31
C ASN A 51 19.49 -19.96 9.29
N ASP A 52 18.83 -21.06 9.66
CA ASP A 52 18.61 -22.20 8.75
C ASP A 52 17.66 -21.82 7.61
N ALA A 53 16.62 -21.04 7.92
CA ALA A 53 15.68 -20.52 6.92
C ALA A 53 16.37 -19.54 5.97
N LEU A 54 17.26 -18.68 6.49
CA LEU A 54 18.05 -17.76 5.67
C LEU A 54 19.02 -18.49 4.74
N LEU A 55 19.75 -19.48 5.24
CA LEU A 55 20.65 -20.30 4.43
C LEU A 55 19.88 -21.01 3.31
N SER A 56 18.73 -21.60 3.63
CA SER A 56 17.86 -22.27 2.66
C SER A 56 17.31 -21.30 1.61
N CYS A 57 16.89 -20.10 2.02
CA CYS A 57 16.45 -19.03 1.13
C CYS A 57 17.56 -18.64 0.13
N LEU A 58 18.77 -18.39 0.62
CA LEU A 58 19.92 -18.04 -0.22
C LEU A 58 20.28 -19.17 -1.19
N LYS A 59 20.26 -20.44 -0.74
CA LYS A 59 20.46 -21.60 -1.61
C LYS A 59 19.44 -21.63 -2.75
N LEU A 60 18.15 -21.37 -2.49
CA LEU A 60 17.11 -21.29 -3.53
C LEU A 60 17.34 -20.14 -4.53
N LEU A 61 17.79 -18.97 -4.05
CA LEU A 61 17.98 -17.76 -4.87
C LEU A 61 19.24 -17.77 -5.74
N PHE A 62 20.36 -18.29 -5.23
CA PHE A 62 21.67 -18.15 -5.90
C PHE A 62 22.24 -19.45 -6.46
N SER A 63 21.82 -20.64 -5.98
CA SER A 63 22.29 -21.91 -6.55
C SER A 63 21.74 -22.16 -7.95
N LYS A 64 22.34 -23.04 -8.75
CA LYS A 64 21.73 -23.44 -10.03
C LYS A 64 20.38 -24.13 -9.77
N VAL A 65 19.40 -23.89 -10.64
CA VAL A 65 18.14 -24.65 -10.64
C VAL A 65 18.50 -26.14 -10.78
N PRO A 66 17.91 -27.05 -9.98
CA PRO A 66 18.20 -28.48 -10.05
C PRO A 66 18.15 -29.00 -11.48
N SER A 67 19.16 -29.79 -11.88
CA SER A 67 19.26 -30.32 -13.25
C SER A 67 18.11 -31.26 -13.60
N SER A 68 17.49 -31.91 -12.61
CA SER A 68 16.27 -32.71 -12.78
C SER A 68 15.08 -31.89 -13.29
N LEU A 69 15.12 -30.56 -13.16
CA LEU A 69 14.12 -29.61 -13.68
C LEU A 69 14.47 -29.04 -15.06
N SER A 70 15.41 -29.66 -15.76
CA SER A 70 15.72 -29.35 -17.16
C SER A 70 14.91 -30.23 -18.10
N THR A 71 14.14 -29.62 -18.99
CA THR A 71 13.40 -30.27 -20.08
C THR A 71 13.89 -29.72 -21.42
N THR A 72 13.81 -30.53 -22.47
CA THR A 72 14.22 -30.13 -23.83
C THR A 72 13.05 -29.60 -24.68
N ASN A 73 11.80 -29.88 -24.27
CA ASN A 73 10.57 -29.45 -24.94
C ASN A 73 9.67 -28.65 -23.98
N ASP A 74 8.96 -27.68 -24.55
CA ASP A 74 8.24 -26.62 -23.82
C ASP A 74 6.70 -26.75 -23.94
N ASP A 75 6.19 -27.98 -24.12
CA ASP A 75 4.76 -28.26 -24.28
C ASP A 75 4.07 -28.67 -22.95
N ALA A 76 2.74 -28.71 -22.96
CA ALA A 76 1.97 -29.04 -21.76
C ALA A 76 2.13 -30.50 -21.30
N SER A 77 2.47 -31.42 -22.21
CA SER A 77 2.71 -32.82 -21.87
C SER A 77 4.04 -32.99 -21.13
N THR A 78 5.10 -32.33 -21.58
CA THR A 78 6.41 -32.34 -20.93
C THR A 78 6.38 -31.58 -19.61
N PHE A 79 5.62 -30.47 -19.53
CA PHE A 79 5.36 -29.79 -18.25
C PHE A 79 4.70 -30.75 -17.25
N ARG A 80 3.64 -31.46 -17.65
CA ARG A 80 2.98 -32.45 -16.77
C ARG A 80 3.94 -33.56 -16.34
N GLU A 81 4.68 -34.13 -17.27
CA GLU A 81 5.61 -35.23 -17.01
C GLU A 81 6.72 -34.83 -16.05
N LEU A 82 7.18 -33.59 -16.12
CA LEU A 82 8.14 -33.04 -15.17
C LEU A 82 7.59 -33.07 -13.74
N TRP A 83 6.37 -32.60 -13.51
CA TRP A 83 5.76 -32.68 -12.18
C TRP A 83 5.51 -34.14 -11.78
N ALA A 84 5.06 -35.00 -12.70
CA ALA A 84 4.83 -36.41 -12.39
C ALA A 84 6.13 -37.15 -11.97
N SER A 85 7.27 -36.88 -12.62
CA SER A 85 8.57 -37.50 -12.31
C SER A 85 9.17 -37.06 -10.97
N HIS A 86 8.65 -35.99 -10.39
CA HIS A 86 8.98 -35.50 -9.05
C HIS A 86 7.94 -35.91 -7.99
N GLY A 87 7.09 -36.89 -8.31
CA GLY A 87 6.14 -37.50 -7.38
C GLY A 87 4.85 -36.71 -7.17
N PHE A 88 4.52 -35.77 -8.05
CA PHE A 88 3.24 -35.05 -7.97
C PHE A 88 2.16 -35.79 -8.75
N ARG A 89 0.95 -35.83 -8.18
CA ARG A 89 -0.24 -36.29 -8.89
C ARG A 89 -0.69 -35.16 -9.80
N THR A 90 -0.85 -35.45 -11.09
CA THR A 90 -1.19 -34.46 -12.10
C THR A 90 -2.28 -34.94 -13.07
N SER A 91 -2.92 -34.00 -13.76
CA SER A 91 -3.84 -34.29 -14.88
C SER A 91 -3.74 -33.23 -15.97
N MET A 92 -3.97 -33.62 -17.22
CA MET A 92 -4.12 -32.68 -18.34
C MET A 92 -5.56 -32.17 -18.41
N VAL A 93 -5.72 -30.89 -18.77
CA VAL A 93 -6.99 -30.30 -19.19
C VAL A 93 -6.79 -29.81 -20.62
N THR A 94 -7.67 -30.22 -21.54
CA THR A 94 -7.51 -29.98 -22.98
C THR A 94 -8.55 -29.04 -23.59
N SER A 95 -9.52 -28.55 -22.80
CA SER A 95 -10.60 -27.69 -23.29
C SER A 95 -10.99 -26.65 -22.24
N PRO A 96 -11.15 -25.35 -22.61
CA PRO A 96 -10.93 -24.75 -23.94
C PRO A 96 -9.44 -24.47 -24.27
N HIS A 97 -8.52 -24.62 -23.31
CA HIS A 97 -7.08 -24.43 -23.50
C HIS A 97 -6.27 -25.50 -22.77
N GLN A 98 -5.03 -25.73 -23.20
CA GLN A 98 -4.14 -26.67 -22.53
C GLN A 98 -3.75 -26.16 -21.14
N ALA A 99 -3.96 -26.99 -20.13
CA ALA A 99 -3.54 -26.72 -18.77
C ALA A 99 -3.12 -28.01 -18.06
N VAL A 100 -2.29 -27.85 -17.03
CA VAL A 100 -1.84 -28.93 -16.16
C VAL A 100 -2.35 -28.67 -14.76
N SER A 101 -3.07 -29.63 -14.19
CA SER A 101 -3.47 -29.59 -12.80
C SER A 101 -2.49 -30.38 -11.92
N VAL A 102 -2.08 -29.80 -10.81
CA VAL A 102 -1.27 -30.42 -9.75
C VAL A 102 -2.14 -30.53 -8.49
N TYR A 103 -2.27 -31.73 -7.93
CA TYR A 103 -3.14 -31.98 -6.77
C TYR A 103 -2.40 -31.75 -5.45
N LEU A 104 -3.02 -31.01 -4.53
CA LEU A 104 -2.36 -30.56 -3.29
C LEU A 104 -2.02 -31.71 -2.34
N ASP A 105 -2.77 -32.81 -2.37
CA ASP A 105 -2.48 -33.99 -1.54
C ASP A 105 -1.12 -34.61 -1.87
N SER A 106 -0.67 -34.47 -3.11
CA SER A 106 0.65 -34.90 -3.57
C SER A 106 1.77 -33.90 -3.28
N CYS A 107 1.48 -32.72 -2.71
CA CYS A 107 2.50 -31.74 -2.31
C CYS A 107 3.06 -31.98 -0.91
N LYS A 108 2.56 -32.97 -0.17
CA LYS A 108 3.13 -33.36 1.13
C LYS A 108 4.48 -34.03 0.91
N LEU A 109 5.50 -33.69 1.70
CA LEU A 109 6.82 -34.31 1.61
C LEU A 109 6.69 -35.82 1.78
N ALA A 110 7.22 -36.55 0.82
CA ALA A 110 7.34 -38.00 0.81
C ALA A 110 8.72 -38.31 0.23
N ASP A 111 9.39 -39.31 0.78
CA ASP A 111 10.71 -39.74 0.31
C ASP A 111 10.62 -40.08 -1.18
N HIS A 112 11.39 -39.36 -2.01
CA HIS A 112 11.38 -39.53 -3.46
C HIS A 112 12.79 -39.32 -4.02
N GLU A 113 13.14 -40.05 -5.08
CA GLU A 113 14.47 -40.03 -5.71
C GLU A 113 14.91 -38.64 -6.23
N ASN A 114 13.98 -37.69 -6.39
CA ASN A 114 14.22 -36.33 -6.89
C ASN A 114 13.88 -35.25 -5.83
N GLU A 115 14.26 -35.49 -4.58
CA GLU A 115 13.91 -34.65 -3.42
C GLU A 115 14.22 -33.15 -3.63
N LEU A 116 15.45 -32.81 -4.04
CA LEU A 116 15.84 -31.41 -4.29
C LEU A 116 14.99 -30.72 -5.38
N GLY A 117 14.67 -31.43 -6.46
CA GLY A 117 13.82 -30.90 -7.54
C GLY A 117 12.38 -30.71 -7.06
N ARG A 118 11.89 -31.65 -6.26
CA ARG A 118 10.55 -31.60 -5.66
C ARG A 118 10.42 -30.44 -4.67
N GLU A 119 11.38 -30.27 -3.76
CA GLU A 119 11.42 -29.16 -2.81
C GLU A 119 11.43 -27.79 -3.52
N TYR A 120 12.21 -27.68 -4.60
CA TYR A 120 12.24 -26.47 -5.42
C TYR A 120 10.88 -26.17 -6.07
N LEU A 121 10.22 -27.18 -6.67
CA LEU A 121 8.90 -27.03 -7.27
C LEU A 121 7.82 -26.67 -6.24
N ILE A 122 7.86 -27.28 -5.05
CA ILE A 122 6.97 -26.94 -3.92
C ILE A 122 7.16 -25.47 -3.51
N SER A 123 8.40 -24.99 -3.48
CA SER A 123 8.74 -23.58 -3.18
C SER A 123 8.23 -22.63 -4.25
N CYS A 124 8.25 -23.01 -5.54
CA CYS A 124 7.69 -22.22 -6.65
C CYS A 124 6.17 -22.02 -6.57
N ILE A 125 5.45 -22.83 -5.79
CA ILE A 125 3.99 -22.71 -5.59
C ILE A 125 3.61 -22.38 -4.13
N GLY A 126 4.58 -21.94 -3.32
CA GLY A 126 4.33 -21.46 -1.95
C GLY A 126 3.86 -22.53 -0.97
N MET A 127 4.13 -23.81 -1.25
CA MET A 127 3.66 -24.95 -0.45
C MET A 127 4.75 -25.58 0.43
N HIS A 128 5.91 -24.94 0.55
CA HIS A 128 7.01 -25.47 1.35
C HIS A 128 6.58 -25.58 2.82
N PRO A 129 6.93 -26.66 3.56
CA PRO A 129 6.56 -26.77 4.98
C PRO A 129 7.05 -25.59 5.83
N GLN A 130 8.15 -24.98 5.41
CA GLN A 130 8.76 -23.80 6.04
C GLN A 130 8.54 -22.51 5.23
N GLN A 131 7.53 -22.46 4.34
CA GLN A 131 7.32 -21.32 3.42
C GLN A 131 7.31 -19.99 4.16
N LYS A 132 6.60 -19.90 5.30
CA LYS A 132 6.53 -18.66 6.08
C LYS A 132 7.91 -18.18 6.55
N SER A 133 8.73 -19.08 7.09
CA SER A 133 10.10 -18.75 7.53
C SER A 133 10.99 -18.36 6.36
N LEU A 134 10.84 -19.03 5.21
CA LEU A 134 11.59 -18.72 3.99
C LEU A 134 11.20 -17.37 3.38
N GLU A 135 9.91 -17.01 3.37
CA GLU A 135 9.43 -15.69 2.92
C GLU A 135 9.91 -14.57 3.86
N ASN A 136 9.91 -14.82 5.18
CA ASN A 136 10.48 -13.89 6.16
C ASN A 136 11.98 -13.67 5.91
N ALA A 137 12.74 -14.75 5.71
CA ALA A 137 14.16 -14.67 5.36
C ALA A 137 14.36 -13.91 4.03
N TYR A 138 13.53 -14.17 3.02
CA TYR A 138 13.58 -13.48 1.74
C TYR A 138 13.43 -11.96 1.88
N SER A 139 12.54 -11.50 2.76
CA SER A 139 12.32 -10.06 2.98
C SER A 139 13.60 -9.32 3.40
N THR A 140 14.54 -10.02 4.07
CA THR A 140 15.82 -9.46 4.53
C THR A 140 16.89 -9.37 3.44
N VAL A 141 16.75 -10.11 2.33
CA VAL A 141 17.73 -10.18 1.24
C VAL A 141 17.17 -9.70 -0.10
N LYS A 142 15.87 -9.39 -0.15
CA LYS A 142 15.14 -9.03 -1.37
C LYS A 142 15.78 -7.86 -2.12
N ALA A 143 16.19 -6.80 -1.41
CA ALA A 143 16.76 -5.63 -2.08
C ALA A 143 18.11 -5.97 -2.73
N ALA A 144 18.96 -6.73 -2.03
CA ALA A 144 20.22 -7.22 -2.59
C ALA A 144 20.00 -8.13 -3.82
N TYR A 145 19.06 -9.07 -3.73
CA TYR A 145 18.73 -9.98 -4.84
C TYR A 145 18.18 -9.22 -6.06
N CYS A 146 17.25 -8.29 -5.87
CA CYS A 146 16.70 -7.47 -6.96
C CYS A 146 17.76 -6.57 -7.61
N LEU A 147 18.67 -5.98 -6.82
CA LEU A 147 19.80 -5.22 -7.35
C LEU A 147 20.73 -6.11 -8.17
N HIS A 148 21.07 -7.30 -7.68
CA HIS A 148 21.88 -8.27 -8.42
C HIS A 148 21.27 -8.60 -9.80
N LEU A 149 19.96 -8.86 -9.85
CA LEU A 149 19.24 -9.08 -11.10
C LEU A 149 19.24 -7.86 -12.02
N PHE A 150 19.07 -6.66 -11.46
CA PHE A 150 19.10 -5.40 -12.21
C PHE A 150 20.47 -5.16 -12.85
N LEU A 151 21.56 -5.30 -12.09
CA LEU A 151 22.92 -5.16 -12.61
C LEU A 151 23.21 -6.19 -13.71
N GLY A 152 22.80 -7.45 -13.51
CA GLY A 152 22.91 -8.49 -14.53
C GLY A 152 22.14 -8.16 -15.81
N ARG A 153 20.93 -7.59 -15.69
CA ARG A 153 20.12 -7.13 -16.81
C ARG A 153 20.78 -5.96 -17.54
N MET A 154 21.30 -4.98 -16.81
CA MET A 154 21.99 -3.84 -17.41
C MET A 154 23.25 -4.29 -18.14
N ARG A 155 24.06 -5.21 -17.59
CA ARG A 155 25.22 -5.78 -18.32
C ARG A 155 24.83 -6.45 -19.62
N ALA A 156 23.70 -7.16 -19.64
CA ALA A 156 23.23 -7.85 -20.84
C ALA A 156 22.74 -6.90 -21.95
N VAL A 157 22.23 -5.71 -21.61
CA VAL A 157 21.60 -4.76 -22.54
C VAL A 157 22.48 -3.54 -22.86
N ARG A 158 23.38 -3.20 -21.93
CA ARG A 158 24.21 -1.98 -21.88
C ARG A 158 25.63 -2.32 -21.43
N GLN A 159 26.22 -3.35 -22.04
CA GLN A 159 27.54 -3.85 -21.63
C GLN A 159 28.61 -2.74 -21.62
N GLN A 160 28.65 -1.89 -22.66
CA GLN A 160 29.63 -0.80 -22.77
C GLN A 160 29.52 0.22 -21.64
N ASP A 161 28.31 0.65 -21.29
CA ASP A 161 28.07 1.62 -20.21
C ASP A 161 28.38 1.01 -18.84
N MET A 162 28.05 -0.27 -18.66
CA MET A 162 28.33 -1.00 -17.42
C MET A 162 29.82 -1.33 -17.24
N ASP A 163 30.60 -1.44 -18.32
CA ASP A 163 32.05 -1.66 -18.29
C ASP A 163 32.86 -0.37 -18.04
N ASN A 164 32.19 0.79 -18.00
CA ASN A 164 32.82 2.07 -17.64
C ASN A 164 33.37 2.01 -16.19
N GLU A 165 34.63 2.45 -16.01
CA GLU A 165 35.33 2.41 -14.71
C GLU A 165 34.57 3.14 -13.61
N ASP A 166 33.98 4.30 -13.91
CA ASP A 166 33.22 5.07 -12.94
C ASP A 166 31.96 4.32 -12.48
N VAL A 167 31.30 3.59 -13.39
CA VAL A 167 30.10 2.80 -13.08
C VAL A 167 30.48 1.55 -12.27
N GLN A 168 31.53 0.85 -12.66
CA GLN A 168 32.08 -0.30 -11.93
C GLN A 168 32.47 0.06 -10.51
N SER A 169 33.13 1.22 -10.31
CA SER A 169 33.56 1.69 -8.99
C SER A 169 32.40 1.85 -7.98
N ILE A 170 31.15 1.98 -8.45
CA ILE A 170 29.97 2.15 -7.61
C ILE A 170 29.54 0.82 -6.97
N PHE A 171 29.60 -0.30 -7.69
CA PHE A 171 29.01 -1.58 -7.25
C PHE A 171 30.00 -2.73 -7.08
N ILE A 172 31.25 -2.64 -7.58
CA ILE A 172 32.16 -3.79 -7.62
C ILE A 172 32.55 -4.29 -6.22
N GLY A 173 32.72 -3.39 -5.25
CA GLY A 173 32.99 -3.76 -3.85
C GLY A 173 31.82 -4.54 -3.25
N TRP A 174 30.60 -4.02 -3.42
CA TRP A 174 29.37 -4.68 -2.98
C TRP A 174 29.15 -6.04 -3.65
N GLU A 175 29.44 -6.16 -4.95
CA GLU A 175 29.31 -7.42 -5.67
C GLU A 175 30.38 -8.44 -5.22
N THR A 176 31.59 -7.98 -4.90
CA THR A 176 32.64 -8.84 -4.35
C THR A 176 32.23 -9.39 -2.98
N GLU A 177 31.74 -8.53 -2.08
CA GLU A 177 31.21 -8.95 -0.77
C GLU A 177 30.06 -9.93 -0.91
N LEU A 178 29.10 -9.67 -1.82
CA LEU A 178 28.01 -10.60 -2.10
C LEU A 178 28.55 -11.95 -2.59
N ASN A 179 29.48 -11.95 -3.55
CA ASN A 179 30.08 -13.18 -4.08
C ASN A 179 30.84 -13.97 -3.03
N ASP A 180 31.48 -13.32 -2.06
CA ASP A 180 32.19 -14.01 -0.98
C ASP A 180 31.19 -14.66 0.00
N ILE A 181 30.05 -14.03 0.29
CA ILE A 181 28.95 -14.70 0.99
C ILE A 181 28.45 -15.90 0.18
N LEU A 182 28.29 -15.76 -1.15
CA LEU A 182 27.84 -16.84 -2.03
C LEU A 182 28.83 -18.01 -2.11
N LYS A 183 30.13 -17.77 -1.92
CA LYS A 183 31.13 -18.84 -1.77
C LYS A 183 30.99 -19.54 -0.41
N ASN A 184 30.88 -18.78 0.67
CA ASN A 184 30.76 -19.32 2.03
C ASN A 184 29.43 -20.08 2.25
N LEU A 185 28.41 -19.80 1.44
CA LEU A 185 27.18 -20.59 1.33
C LEU A 185 27.41 -22.07 0.99
N GLN A 186 28.50 -22.40 0.27
CA GLN A 186 28.90 -23.78 0.00
C GLN A 186 29.50 -24.46 1.24
N GLU A 187 30.01 -23.68 2.18
CA GLU A 187 30.63 -24.11 3.44
C GLU A 187 29.66 -24.02 4.64
N GLU A 188 28.38 -23.68 4.38
CA GLU A 188 27.30 -23.54 5.37
C GLU A 188 27.57 -22.51 6.49
N GLN A 189 28.44 -21.53 6.22
CA GLN A 189 28.69 -20.40 7.11
C GLN A 189 28.17 -19.11 6.47
N VAL A 190 27.21 -18.44 7.13
CA VAL A 190 26.68 -17.14 6.70
C VAL A 190 26.74 -16.17 7.86
N ASP A 191 27.49 -15.09 7.68
CA ASP A 191 27.48 -13.95 8.61
C ASP A 191 26.27 -13.06 8.30
N THR A 192 25.29 -13.09 9.20
CA THR A 192 24.04 -12.32 9.09
C THR A 192 24.26 -10.82 9.16
N SER A 193 25.31 -10.36 9.85
CA SER A 193 25.61 -8.94 10.01
C SER A 193 26.09 -8.32 8.69
N THR A 194 26.97 -9.02 7.97
CA THR A 194 27.44 -8.62 6.64
C THR A 194 26.29 -8.62 5.63
N LEU A 195 25.40 -9.60 5.67
CA LEU A 195 24.25 -9.67 4.76
C LEU A 195 23.26 -8.51 4.96
N SER A 196 23.00 -8.12 6.21
CA SER A 196 22.17 -6.94 6.52
C SER A 196 22.79 -5.67 5.93
N SER A 197 24.10 -5.50 6.09
CA SER A 197 24.84 -4.36 5.51
C SER A 197 24.74 -4.32 3.98
N ILE A 198 24.91 -5.45 3.29
CA ILE A 198 24.76 -5.55 1.82
C ILE A 198 23.36 -5.17 1.37
N ASN A 199 22.32 -5.62 2.10
CA ASN A 199 20.93 -5.31 1.76
C ASN A 199 20.61 -3.82 1.99
N GLU A 200 21.13 -3.20 3.05
CA GLU A 200 21.00 -1.75 3.30
C GLU A 200 21.73 -0.90 2.25
N GLN A 201 22.88 -1.37 1.77
CA GLN A 201 23.66 -0.70 0.73
C GLN A 201 22.97 -0.74 -0.65
N ALA A 202 22.15 -1.75 -0.92
CA ALA A 202 21.55 -1.98 -2.23
C ALA A 202 20.80 -0.76 -2.78
N SER A 203 19.99 -0.08 -1.96
CA SER A 203 19.25 1.12 -2.38
C SER A 203 20.19 2.27 -2.77
N ARG A 204 21.28 2.47 -2.02
CA ARG A 204 22.28 3.52 -2.32
C ARG A 204 23.00 3.24 -3.64
N ILE A 205 23.38 1.99 -3.86
CA ILE A 205 24.06 1.56 -5.08
C ILE A 205 23.14 1.73 -6.28
N ARG A 206 21.88 1.29 -6.18
CA ARG A 206 20.88 1.46 -7.24
C ARG A 206 20.79 2.92 -7.68
N VAL A 207 20.65 3.86 -6.75
CA VAL A 207 20.53 5.30 -7.05
C VAL A 207 21.78 5.81 -7.77
N ARG A 208 22.96 5.50 -7.25
CA ARG A 208 24.24 5.94 -7.85
C ARG A 208 24.45 5.35 -9.25
N VAL A 209 24.12 4.08 -9.47
CA VAL A 209 24.22 3.44 -10.79
C VAL A 209 23.24 4.08 -11.78
N VAL A 210 21.98 4.28 -11.38
CA VAL A 210 20.98 4.93 -12.25
C VAL A 210 21.44 6.33 -12.66
N SER A 211 21.87 7.16 -11.70
CA SER A 211 22.39 8.51 -11.97
C SER A 211 23.57 8.47 -12.93
N LYS A 212 24.55 7.60 -12.68
CA LYS A 212 25.76 7.56 -13.49
C LYS A 212 25.51 7.04 -14.91
N LEU A 213 24.59 6.10 -15.09
CA LEU A 213 24.20 5.63 -16.42
C LEU A 213 23.52 6.74 -17.23
N THR A 214 22.68 7.57 -16.60
CA THR A 214 22.07 8.72 -17.28
C THR A 214 23.05 9.85 -17.60
N ASP A 215 24.13 9.97 -16.81
CA ASP A 215 25.21 10.92 -17.08
C ASP A 215 26.06 10.49 -18.29
N ILE A 216 26.27 9.18 -18.47
CA ILE A 216 27.06 8.62 -19.58
C ILE A 216 26.26 8.63 -20.87
N ASP A 217 24.99 8.22 -20.83
CA ASP A 217 24.09 8.20 -21.98
C ASP A 217 22.86 9.07 -21.72
N HIS A 218 22.91 10.31 -22.22
CA HIS A 218 21.82 11.28 -22.10
C HIS A 218 20.53 10.86 -22.85
N SER A 219 20.55 9.79 -23.66
CA SER A 219 19.34 9.21 -24.23
C SER A 219 18.54 8.38 -23.22
N LEU A 220 19.19 7.93 -22.13
CA LEU A 220 18.54 7.23 -21.03
C LEU A 220 17.87 8.22 -20.09
N ARG A 221 16.63 7.90 -19.70
CA ARG A 221 15.93 8.61 -18.63
C ARG A 221 15.98 7.81 -17.34
N SER A 222 16.22 8.48 -16.22
CA SER A 222 16.20 7.89 -14.88
C SER A 222 14.92 7.08 -14.65
N ASP A 223 13.77 7.63 -15.06
CA ASP A 223 12.47 6.97 -14.99
C ASP A 223 12.43 5.61 -15.72
N GLN A 224 13.12 5.45 -16.85
CA GLN A 224 13.13 4.18 -17.58
C GLN A 224 13.93 3.12 -16.83
N LEU A 225 15.06 3.49 -16.25
CA LEU A 225 15.89 2.59 -15.45
C LEU A 225 15.19 2.21 -14.14
N LEU A 226 14.57 3.17 -13.47
CA LEU A 226 13.76 2.93 -12.28
C LEU A 226 12.55 2.05 -12.58
N ARG A 227 11.89 2.22 -13.73
CA ARG A 227 10.82 1.32 -14.17
C ARG A 227 11.30 -0.12 -14.35
N GLU A 228 12.46 -0.34 -14.95
CA GLU A 228 13.00 -1.71 -15.10
C GLU A 228 13.36 -2.31 -13.74
N TYR A 229 13.96 -1.54 -12.83
CA TYR A 229 14.23 -2.00 -11.46
C TYR A 229 12.93 -2.35 -10.70
N ASN A 230 11.91 -1.50 -10.81
CA ASN A 230 10.61 -1.74 -10.18
C ASN A 230 9.91 -2.96 -10.78
N ARG A 231 10.01 -3.17 -12.11
CA ARG A 231 9.52 -4.38 -12.79
C ARG A 231 10.21 -5.64 -12.27
N ILE A 232 11.52 -5.61 -12.04
CA ILE A 232 12.27 -6.72 -11.43
C ILE A 232 11.77 -6.96 -10.01
N THR A 233 11.63 -5.92 -9.21
CA THR A 233 11.17 -6.01 -7.81
C THR A 233 9.76 -6.56 -7.71
N PHE A 234 8.87 -6.16 -8.62
CA PHE A 234 7.51 -6.68 -8.73
C PHE A 234 7.50 -8.17 -9.10
N ALA A 235 8.26 -8.57 -10.12
CA ALA A 235 8.36 -9.97 -10.54
C ALA A 235 8.98 -10.88 -9.47
N ASN A 236 9.71 -10.31 -8.53
CA ASN A 236 10.34 -11.00 -7.41
C ASN A 236 9.78 -10.46 -6.07
N CYS A 237 8.47 -10.25 -5.99
CA CYS A 237 7.87 -9.64 -4.79
C CYS A 237 7.93 -10.56 -3.56
N THR A 238 7.90 -11.88 -3.77
CA THR A 238 7.99 -12.96 -2.78
C THR A 238 9.07 -13.97 -3.20
N LEU A 239 9.52 -14.81 -2.28
CA LEU A 239 10.44 -15.91 -2.58
C LEU A 239 9.83 -16.87 -3.59
N THR A 240 8.55 -17.20 -3.39
CA THR A 240 7.78 -18.03 -4.33
C THR A 240 7.92 -17.51 -5.77
N ASN A 241 7.70 -16.20 -5.95
CA ASN A 241 7.83 -15.56 -7.25
C ASN A 241 9.28 -15.54 -7.73
N ALA A 242 10.25 -15.24 -6.87
CA ALA A 242 11.67 -15.26 -7.24
C ALA A 242 12.12 -16.65 -7.76
N CYS A 243 11.72 -17.73 -7.07
CA CYS A 243 11.97 -19.10 -7.50
C CYS A 243 11.27 -19.41 -8.83
N LEU A 244 9.99 -19.03 -8.96
CA LEU A 244 9.24 -19.21 -10.20
C LEU A 244 9.89 -18.47 -11.39
N GLN A 245 10.25 -17.20 -11.21
CA GLN A 245 10.92 -16.42 -12.26
C GLN A 245 12.26 -17.04 -12.66
N LYS A 246 13.04 -17.48 -11.68
CA LYS A 246 14.33 -18.13 -11.91
C LYS A 246 14.18 -19.46 -12.65
N TRP A 247 13.17 -20.26 -12.30
CA TRP A 247 12.91 -21.52 -12.98
C TRP A 247 12.47 -21.33 -14.44
N LEU A 248 11.54 -20.41 -14.67
CA LEU A 248 10.98 -20.16 -16.01
C LEU A 248 11.94 -19.39 -16.92
N TYR A 249 12.73 -18.46 -16.37
CA TYR A 249 13.50 -17.47 -17.13
C TYR A 249 15.00 -17.42 -16.82
N GLY A 250 15.53 -18.29 -15.95
CA GLY A 250 16.96 -18.32 -15.60
C GLY A 250 17.90 -18.83 -16.71
N GLY A 251 17.38 -19.10 -17.92
CA GLY A 251 18.13 -19.55 -19.10
C GLY A 251 17.87 -18.68 -20.34
N ARG A 252 18.52 -18.99 -21.48
CA ARG A 252 18.48 -18.15 -22.71
C ARG A 252 17.13 -18.14 -23.47
N LYS A 253 16.15 -18.98 -23.09
CA LYS A 253 14.75 -18.94 -23.58
C LYS A 253 13.79 -19.35 -22.45
N PRO A 254 12.56 -18.78 -22.41
CA PRO A 254 11.55 -19.20 -21.44
C PRO A 254 11.16 -20.65 -21.70
N LYS A 255 11.38 -21.54 -20.72
CA LYS A 255 11.08 -22.99 -20.84
C LYS A 255 9.60 -23.29 -20.94
N PHE A 256 8.75 -22.45 -20.36
CA PHE A 256 7.31 -22.60 -20.42
C PHE A 256 6.69 -21.21 -20.47
N GLN A 257 5.66 -21.05 -21.30
CA GLN A 257 4.86 -19.82 -21.32
C GLN A 257 3.58 -20.06 -20.53
N LEU A 258 3.58 -19.60 -19.28
CA LEU A 258 2.42 -19.70 -18.41
C LEU A 258 1.51 -18.48 -18.61
N ASP A 259 0.20 -18.72 -18.55
CA ASP A 259 -0.82 -17.69 -18.75
C ASP A 259 -1.55 -17.36 -17.44
N GLN A 260 -2.26 -18.35 -16.89
CA GLN A 260 -3.09 -18.19 -15.69
C GLN A 260 -2.93 -19.37 -14.74
N VAL A 261 -3.02 -19.10 -13.45
CA VAL A 261 -2.99 -20.12 -12.40
C VAL A 261 -4.27 -20.01 -11.58
N HIS A 262 -5.00 -21.11 -11.50
CA HIS A 262 -6.26 -21.17 -10.75
C HIS A 262 -6.14 -22.19 -9.62
N PHE A 263 -6.71 -21.87 -8.47
CA PHE A 263 -6.91 -22.82 -7.40
C PHE A 263 -8.36 -23.27 -7.36
N GLN A 264 -8.57 -24.56 -7.51
CA GLN A 264 -9.86 -25.20 -7.33
C GLN A 264 -9.92 -25.79 -5.92
N CYS A 265 -10.73 -25.18 -5.07
CA CYS A 265 -10.95 -25.62 -3.70
C CYS A 265 -11.99 -26.76 -3.63
N SER A 266 -12.00 -27.47 -2.49
CA SER A 266 -13.10 -28.38 -2.18
C SER A 266 -14.42 -27.61 -1.99
N PRO A 267 -15.58 -28.19 -2.35
CA PRO A 267 -16.87 -27.57 -2.09
C PRO A 267 -17.08 -27.28 -0.60
N ALA A 268 -17.73 -26.15 -0.29
CA ALA A 268 -18.04 -25.75 1.08
C ALA A 268 -18.80 -26.88 1.82
N GLY A 269 -18.39 -27.19 3.05
CA GLY A 269 -19.00 -28.24 3.88
C GLY A 269 -18.58 -29.68 3.55
N SER A 270 -17.76 -29.91 2.51
CA SER A 270 -17.24 -31.24 2.16
C SER A 270 -15.77 -31.16 1.77
N TYR A 271 -14.89 -31.01 2.78
CA TYR A 271 -13.45 -30.97 2.55
C TYR A 271 -12.94 -32.33 2.06
N ILE A 272 -12.45 -32.37 0.82
CA ILE A 272 -11.90 -33.56 0.19
C ILE A 272 -10.51 -33.18 -0.34
N PRO A 273 -9.42 -33.42 0.43
CA PRO A 273 -8.06 -33.02 0.05
C PRO A 273 -7.66 -33.46 -1.35
N SER A 274 -8.10 -34.63 -1.78
CA SER A 274 -7.79 -35.20 -3.09
C SER A 274 -8.49 -34.50 -4.27
N ARG A 275 -9.37 -33.52 -4.02
CA ARG A 275 -10.01 -32.70 -5.06
C ARG A 275 -9.41 -31.31 -5.18
N GLU A 276 -8.60 -30.88 -4.21
CA GLU A 276 -7.94 -29.58 -4.28
C GLU A 276 -6.77 -29.63 -5.27
N ARG A 277 -6.75 -28.69 -6.20
CA ARG A 277 -5.72 -28.65 -7.24
C ARG A 277 -5.40 -27.24 -7.70
N ILE A 278 -4.15 -27.03 -8.05
CA ILE A 278 -3.67 -25.85 -8.79
C ILE A 278 -3.69 -26.21 -10.26
N THR A 279 -4.40 -25.45 -11.08
CA THR A 279 -4.44 -25.61 -12.53
C THR A 279 -3.66 -24.49 -13.19
N ILE A 280 -2.57 -24.84 -13.84
CA ILE A 280 -1.65 -23.95 -14.53
C ILE A 280 -1.96 -24.01 -16.02
N ARG A 281 -2.47 -22.91 -16.56
CA ARG A 281 -2.80 -22.75 -17.98
C ARG A 281 -1.57 -22.30 -18.74
N MET A 282 -1.34 -22.93 -19.89
CA MET A 282 -0.25 -22.56 -20.79
C MET A 282 -0.77 -21.64 -21.89
N ARG A 283 0.10 -20.72 -22.33
CA ARG A 283 -0.21 -19.76 -23.40
C ARG A 283 -0.18 -20.48 -24.76
N ASP A 284 -1.09 -20.11 -25.64
CA ASP A 284 -1.09 -20.56 -27.03
C ASP A 284 0.05 -19.85 -27.79
N GLU A 285 0.86 -20.58 -28.54
CA GLU A 285 1.97 -20.03 -29.34
C GLU A 285 1.48 -18.99 -30.38
N ASN A 286 0.21 -19.06 -30.79
CA ASN A 286 -0.40 -18.16 -31.76
C ASN A 286 -1.14 -16.97 -31.13
N ALA A 287 -1.18 -16.83 -29.80
CA ALA A 287 -1.87 -15.73 -29.15
C ALA A 287 -1.07 -14.42 -29.28
N GLU A 288 -1.59 -13.46 -30.06
CA GLU A 288 -1.06 -12.10 -30.12
C GLU A 288 -1.18 -11.43 -28.75
N GLY A 289 -0.04 -11.12 -28.12
CA GLY A 289 0.01 -10.40 -26.86
C GLY A 289 1.44 -10.26 -26.34
N THR A 290 1.75 -9.12 -25.71
CA THR A 290 3.04 -8.93 -25.01
C THR A 290 3.18 -9.98 -23.91
N SER A 291 4.31 -10.69 -23.90
CA SER A 291 4.60 -11.71 -22.88
C SER A 291 4.81 -11.08 -21.51
N GLU A 292 3.72 -10.81 -20.80
CA GLU A 292 3.77 -10.51 -19.37
C GLU A 292 4.27 -11.75 -18.61
N LYS A 293 5.17 -11.53 -17.66
CA LYS A 293 5.67 -12.57 -16.76
C LYS A 293 4.53 -12.93 -15.80
N LEU A 294 4.26 -14.22 -15.65
CA LEU A 294 3.34 -14.69 -14.63
C LEU A 294 3.92 -14.40 -13.24
N ILE A 295 3.12 -13.76 -12.38
CA ILE A 295 3.44 -13.52 -10.98
C ILE A 295 2.28 -14.09 -10.17
N LEU A 296 2.59 -14.86 -9.14
CA LEU A 296 1.64 -15.44 -8.21
C LEU A 296 1.31 -14.44 -7.10
N LEU A 297 0.10 -14.53 -6.54
CA LEU A 297 -0.34 -13.66 -5.46
C LEU A 297 0.62 -13.77 -4.25
N PRO A 298 0.97 -12.65 -3.58
CA PRO A 298 1.85 -12.68 -2.41
C PRO A 298 1.36 -13.59 -1.27
N SER A 299 0.05 -13.61 -1.02
CA SER A 299 -0.55 -14.44 0.05
C SER A 299 -0.78 -15.91 -0.33
N LEU A 300 -0.17 -16.41 -1.41
CA LEU A 300 -0.41 -17.77 -1.94
C LEU A 300 -0.30 -18.86 -0.86
N GLY A 301 0.76 -18.81 -0.04
CA GLY A 301 0.96 -19.78 1.04
C GLY A 301 -0.19 -19.78 2.04
N GLN A 302 -0.78 -18.62 2.36
CA GLN A 302 -1.93 -18.52 3.27
C GLN A 302 -3.19 -19.15 2.68
N VAL A 303 -3.41 -18.99 1.37
CA VAL A 303 -4.55 -19.57 0.64
C VAL A 303 -4.47 -21.11 0.65
N LEU A 304 -3.28 -21.64 0.38
CA LEU A 304 -3.09 -23.08 0.14
C LEU A 304 -2.86 -23.90 1.43
N THR A 305 -2.27 -23.31 2.48
CA THR A 305 -1.93 -24.02 3.74
C THR A 305 -2.99 -23.86 4.84
N ARG A 306 -4.24 -23.58 4.47
CA ARG A 306 -5.31 -23.27 5.43
C ARG A 306 -5.55 -24.42 6.41
N LYS A 307 -5.55 -24.08 7.72
CA LYS A 307 -5.85 -25.02 8.81
C LYS A 307 -7.34 -25.24 9.04
N ASP A 308 -8.16 -24.23 8.72
CA ASP A 308 -9.61 -24.27 8.90
C ASP A 308 -10.26 -24.59 7.56
N THR A 309 -10.79 -25.81 7.43
CA THR A 309 -11.39 -26.33 6.21
C THR A 309 -12.87 -25.98 6.08
N ALA A 310 -13.48 -25.36 7.10
CA ALA A 310 -14.89 -24.95 7.10
C ALA A 310 -15.11 -23.58 6.44
N LYS A 311 -14.08 -22.72 6.40
CA LYS A 311 -14.12 -21.38 5.82
C LYS A 311 -13.61 -21.33 4.37
N HIS A 312 -13.94 -20.25 3.66
CA HIS A 312 -13.46 -20.04 2.30
C HIS A 312 -11.93 -19.80 2.34
N PRO A 313 -11.13 -20.38 1.42
CA PRO A 313 -9.67 -20.23 1.42
C PRO A 313 -9.16 -18.77 1.45
N LEU A 314 -9.95 -17.84 0.89
CA LEU A 314 -9.61 -16.42 0.86
C LEU A 314 -9.99 -15.66 2.15
N ASP A 315 -10.79 -16.21 3.05
CA ASP A 315 -11.28 -15.47 4.23
C ASP A 315 -10.12 -14.92 5.05
N LYS A 316 -9.07 -15.72 5.30
CA LYS A 316 -7.89 -15.27 6.04
C LYS A 316 -7.08 -14.19 5.32
N VAL A 317 -7.00 -14.28 3.99
CA VAL A 317 -6.29 -13.26 3.19
C VAL A 317 -7.06 -11.96 3.24
N VAL A 318 -8.38 -12.01 3.09
CA VAL A 318 -9.25 -10.82 3.15
C VAL A 318 -9.27 -10.22 4.55
N GLU A 319 -9.30 -11.04 5.61
CA GLU A 319 -9.12 -10.59 7.00
C GLU A 319 -7.77 -9.86 7.15
N GLY A 320 -6.67 -10.43 6.65
CA GLY A 320 -5.36 -9.78 6.64
C GLY A 320 -5.35 -8.45 5.87
N MET A 321 -5.99 -8.38 4.69
CA MET A 321 -6.12 -7.13 3.93
C MET A 321 -6.91 -6.05 4.68
N ILE A 322 -7.95 -6.45 5.41
CA ILE A 322 -8.75 -5.54 6.26
C ILE A 322 -7.88 -5.03 7.42
N ASP A 323 -7.13 -5.91 8.08
CA ASP A 323 -6.21 -5.55 9.16
C ASP A 323 -5.12 -4.60 8.66
N SER A 324 -4.47 -4.89 7.52
CA SER A 324 -3.50 -3.98 6.88
C SER A 324 -4.13 -2.65 6.46
N THR A 325 -5.43 -2.61 6.16
CA THR A 325 -6.15 -1.35 5.92
C THR A 325 -6.28 -0.53 7.19
N TRP A 326 -6.61 -1.18 8.32
CA TRP A 326 -6.70 -0.53 9.63
C TRP A 326 -5.34 -0.03 10.13
N ASP A 327 -4.31 -0.86 9.99
CA ASP A 327 -2.94 -0.51 10.33
C ASP A 327 -2.43 0.63 9.43
N GLY A 328 -2.79 0.61 8.15
CA GLY A 328 -2.50 1.68 7.20
C GLY A 328 -3.20 3.00 7.55
N LEU A 329 -4.47 2.96 7.96
CA LEU A 329 -5.18 4.15 8.45
C LEU A 329 -4.51 4.71 9.71
N LEU A 330 -4.20 3.84 10.67
CA LEU A 330 -3.55 4.23 11.92
C LEU A 330 -2.16 4.83 11.67
N ARG A 331 -1.35 4.20 10.81
CA ARG A 331 -0.02 4.69 10.41
C ARG A 331 -0.10 6.11 9.82
N ASN A 332 -1.16 6.37 9.05
CA ASN A 332 -1.43 7.68 8.46
C ASN A 332 -2.18 8.64 9.41
N GLY A 333 -2.30 8.30 10.71
CA GLY A 333 -2.84 9.15 11.76
C GLY A 333 -4.37 9.19 11.85
N TYR A 334 -5.08 8.22 11.27
CA TYR A 334 -6.53 8.09 11.40
C TYR A 334 -6.93 6.85 12.19
N TYR A 335 -7.80 7.03 13.18
CA TYR A 335 -8.34 5.93 13.97
C TYR A 335 -9.81 5.73 13.67
N VAL A 336 -10.16 4.47 13.38
CA VAL A 336 -11.53 4.01 13.21
C VAL A 336 -11.94 3.36 14.53
N ASP A 337 -12.97 3.90 15.19
CA ASP A 337 -13.56 3.27 16.37
C ASP A 337 -14.25 1.94 16.04
N GLN A 338 -14.54 1.14 17.06
CA GLN A 338 -15.08 -0.21 16.90
C GLN A 338 -16.40 -0.24 16.11
N ILE A 339 -17.29 0.74 16.33
CA ILE A 339 -18.59 0.80 15.65
C ILE A 339 -18.37 1.02 14.14
N ARG A 340 -17.49 1.95 13.77
CA ARG A 340 -17.21 2.22 12.35
C ARG A 340 -16.38 1.11 11.72
N ARG A 341 -15.50 0.43 12.48
CA ARG A 341 -14.80 -0.77 12.01
C ARG A 341 -15.80 -1.83 11.61
N GLU A 342 -16.81 -2.11 12.44
CA GLU A 342 -17.86 -3.09 12.14
C GLU A 342 -18.68 -2.68 10.90
N GLN A 343 -19.05 -1.40 10.78
CA GLN A 343 -19.80 -0.88 9.63
C GLN A 343 -19.02 -0.92 8.31
N LEU A 344 -17.70 -0.69 8.36
CA LEU A 344 -16.83 -0.67 7.17
C LEU A 344 -16.27 -2.07 6.82
N SER A 345 -16.20 -2.99 7.76
CA SER A 345 -15.57 -4.31 7.56
C SER A 345 -16.31 -5.13 6.49
N GLU A 346 -17.63 -5.15 6.51
CA GLU A 346 -18.43 -5.92 5.54
C GLU A 346 -18.29 -5.40 4.08
N PRO A 347 -18.42 -4.09 3.79
CA PRO A 347 -18.17 -3.60 2.43
C PRO A 347 -16.73 -3.78 1.98
N LEU A 348 -15.74 -3.62 2.87
CA LEU A 348 -14.33 -3.90 2.54
C LEU A 348 -14.10 -5.38 2.25
N LYS A 349 -14.70 -6.28 3.04
CA LYS A 349 -14.63 -7.72 2.84
C LYS A 349 -15.18 -8.10 1.46
N LYS A 350 -16.35 -7.58 1.09
CA LYS A 350 -16.94 -7.82 -0.24
C LYS A 350 -16.07 -7.26 -1.36
N PHE A 351 -15.55 -6.05 -1.20
CA PHE A 351 -14.65 -5.44 -2.16
C PHE A 351 -13.40 -6.29 -2.41
N TYR A 352 -12.66 -6.65 -1.35
CA TYR A 352 -11.45 -7.46 -1.46
C TYR A 352 -11.71 -8.88 -1.97
N MET A 353 -12.76 -9.55 -1.47
CA MET A 353 -13.15 -10.87 -1.95
C MET A 353 -13.46 -10.84 -3.46
N SER A 354 -14.17 -9.81 -3.92
CA SER A 354 -14.55 -9.66 -5.34
C SER A 354 -13.36 -9.44 -6.29
N GLY A 355 -12.23 -8.95 -5.77
CA GLY A 355 -11.02 -8.71 -6.56
C GLY A 355 -10.10 -9.93 -6.68
N LEU A 356 -10.33 -10.97 -5.88
CA LEU A 356 -9.54 -12.21 -5.83
C LEU A 356 -10.23 -13.40 -6.53
N ILE A 357 -11.54 -13.31 -6.77
CA ILE A 357 -12.31 -14.36 -7.43
C ILE A 357 -12.46 -14.02 -8.92
N ALA A 358 -12.25 -15.00 -9.80
CA ALA A 358 -12.32 -14.83 -11.26
C ALA A 358 -13.75 -14.56 -11.81
N GLY A 359 -14.75 -14.33 -10.94
CA GLY A 359 -16.15 -14.18 -11.31
C GLY A 359 -17.03 -13.74 -10.14
N ARG A 360 -18.34 -13.58 -10.40
CA ARG A 360 -19.32 -13.08 -9.42
C ARG A 360 -19.83 -14.14 -8.42
N GLU A 361 -19.50 -15.42 -8.63
CA GLU A 361 -19.97 -16.54 -7.81
C GLU A 361 -18.86 -17.12 -6.93
N SER A 362 -19.19 -17.45 -5.68
CA SER A 362 -18.25 -18.00 -4.69
C SER A 362 -17.70 -19.40 -5.02
N ASN A 363 -18.31 -20.11 -5.97
CA ASN A 363 -17.87 -21.43 -6.42
C ASN A 363 -16.87 -21.37 -7.59
N MET A 364 -16.55 -20.17 -8.08
CA MET A 364 -15.57 -20.00 -9.15
C MET A 364 -14.15 -20.28 -8.63
N PRO A 365 -13.24 -20.80 -9.49
CA PRO A 365 -11.84 -20.99 -9.11
C PRO A 365 -11.22 -19.67 -8.66
N ILE A 366 -10.35 -19.74 -7.65
CA ILE A 366 -9.59 -18.60 -7.16
C ILE A 366 -8.47 -18.31 -8.16
N LEU A 367 -8.36 -17.06 -8.60
CA LEU A 367 -7.26 -16.64 -9.45
C LEU A 367 -6.01 -16.46 -8.58
N LEU A 368 -4.96 -17.22 -8.88
CA LEU A 368 -3.70 -17.15 -8.13
C LEU A 368 -2.68 -16.18 -8.72
N ASN A 369 -3.00 -15.53 -9.84
CA ASN A 369 -2.17 -14.48 -10.41
C ASN A 369 -2.16 -13.26 -9.46
N ALA A 370 -1.03 -12.56 -9.35
CA ALA A 370 -0.93 -11.27 -8.67
C ALA A 370 -1.63 -10.20 -9.50
N HIS A 371 -2.96 -10.16 -9.38
CA HIS A 371 -3.80 -9.22 -10.07
C HIS A 371 -5.07 -8.97 -9.27
N PHE A 372 -5.37 -7.69 -9.01
CA PHE A 372 -6.57 -7.31 -8.29
C PHE A 372 -7.55 -6.56 -9.21
N THR A 373 -8.65 -7.22 -9.59
CA THR A 373 -9.73 -6.61 -10.39
C THR A 373 -11.06 -6.79 -9.68
N PRO A 374 -11.49 -5.81 -8.86
CA PRO A 374 -12.73 -5.92 -8.12
C PRO A 374 -13.92 -5.95 -9.08
N THR A 375 -14.93 -6.73 -8.70
CA THR A 375 -16.24 -6.76 -9.38
C THR A 375 -17.36 -6.20 -8.51
N TYR A 376 -17.08 -5.98 -7.22
CA TYR A 376 -17.97 -5.31 -6.28
C TYR A 376 -17.54 -3.84 -6.11
N PRO A 377 -18.41 -2.86 -6.41
CA PRO A 377 -18.08 -1.45 -6.23
C PRO A 377 -18.09 -1.07 -4.75
N LEU A 378 -17.00 -0.45 -4.28
CA LEU A 378 -16.94 0.15 -2.94
C LEU A 378 -17.46 1.59 -2.99
N SER A 379 -18.64 1.82 -2.43
CA SER A 379 -19.31 3.12 -2.40
C SER A 379 -19.79 3.49 -1.00
N LEU A 380 -19.34 4.63 -0.49
CA LEU A 380 -19.60 5.08 0.88
C LEU A 380 -20.18 6.51 0.88
N TYR A 381 -21.13 6.78 1.78
CA TYR A 381 -21.59 8.13 2.12
C TYR A 381 -21.27 8.43 3.58
N LEU A 382 -20.27 9.27 3.82
CA LEU A 382 -19.79 9.63 5.14
C LEU A 382 -20.42 10.97 5.58
N HIS A 383 -21.21 10.96 6.65
CA HIS A 383 -21.84 12.17 7.17
C HIS A 383 -21.56 12.41 8.64
N GLY A 384 -21.67 13.66 9.10
CA GLY A 384 -21.41 14.02 10.49
C GLY A 384 -21.02 15.49 10.62
N LEU A 385 -20.75 15.96 11.83
CA LEU A 385 -20.41 17.38 12.07
C LEU A 385 -19.12 17.80 11.34
N ALA A 386 -18.98 19.10 11.10
CA ALA A 386 -17.73 19.69 10.65
C ALA A 386 -16.61 19.35 11.64
N GLY A 387 -15.43 18.98 11.14
CA GLY A 387 -14.31 18.55 12.00
C GLY A 387 -14.39 17.11 12.54
N ALA A 388 -15.44 16.34 12.27
CA ALA A 388 -15.55 14.94 12.71
C ALA A 388 -14.52 13.98 12.07
N GLY A 389 -13.72 14.43 11.10
CA GLY A 389 -12.68 13.62 10.46
C GLY A 389 -13.07 12.91 9.16
N LYS A 390 -14.21 13.25 8.54
CA LYS A 390 -14.69 12.65 7.28
C LYS A 390 -13.65 12.73 6.16
N SER A 391 -13.19 13.93 5.83
CA SER A 391 -12.19 14.14 4.76
C SER A 391 -10.83 13.52 5.11
N SER A 392 -10.49 13.46 6.40
CA SER A 392 -9.28 12.77 6.88
C SER A 392 -9.34 11.26 6.63
N LEU A 393 -10.49 10.62 6.87
CA LEU A 393 -10.71 9.21 6.52
C LEU A 393 -10.51 8.98 5.02
N VAL A 394 -11.15 9.79 4.18
CA VAL A 394 -11.02 9.68 2.72
C VAL A 394 -9.56 9.84 2.28
N ARG A 395 -8.86 10.87 2.77
CA ARG A 395 -7.44 11.11 2.43
C ARG A 395 -6.55 9.92 2.80
N ASN A 396 -6.76 9.32 3.96
CA ASN A 396 -5.92 8.25 4.49
C ASN A 396 -6.33 6.85 4.00
N LEU A 397 -7.54 6.68 3.47
CA LEU A 397 -8.00 5.38 2.96
C LEU A 397 -7.29 4.99 1.66
N SER A 398 -6.99 5.94 0.76
CA SER A 398 -6.26 5.64 -0.49
C SER A 398 -4.92 4.95 -0.25
N PRO A 399 -3.98 5.51 0.57
CA PRO A 399 -2.72 4.83 0.84
C PRO A 399 -2.90 3.54 1.65
N ALA A 400 -3.92 3.44 2.51
CA ALA A 400 -4.20 2.23 3.29
C ALA A 400 -4.65 1.06 2.39
N LEU A 401 -5.60 1.31 1.48
CA LEU A 401 -6.03 0.31 0.47
C LEU A 401 -4.86 -0.08 -0.44
N ASN A 402 -4.04 0.90 -0.85
CA ASN A 402 -2.87 0.64 -1.68
C ASN A 402 -1.89 -0.30 -0.98
N ALA A 403 -1.58 -0.04 0.29
CA ALA A 403 -0.69 -0.87 1.09
C ALA A 403 -1.24 -2.30 1.24
N ALA A 404 -2.51 -2.44 1.61
CA ALA A 404 -3.14 -3.75 1.80
C ALA A 404 -3.16 -4.59 0.50
N ILE A 405 -3.51 -4.01 -0.64
CA ILE A 405 -3.53 -4.73 -1.91
C ILE A 405 -2.11 -5.09 -2.37
N THR A 406 -1.16 -4.16 -2.24
CA THR A 406 0.25 -4.37 -2.61
C THR A 406 0.88 -5.50 -1.80
N GLU A 407 0.60 -5.52 -0.49
CA GLU A 407 1.14 -6.52 0.44
C GLU A 407 0.60 -7.92 0.17
N HIS A 408 -0.71 -8.04 -0.06
CA HIS A 408 -1.37 -9.35 -0.06
C HIS A 408 -1.66 -9.94 -1.43
N CYS A 409 -1.83 -9.10 -2.47
CA CYS A 409 -2.43 -9.52 -3.73
C CYS A 409 -1.66 -9.06 -4.96
N ASP A 410 -1.51 -7.75 -5.18
CA ASP A 410 -1.03 -7.18 -6.43
C ASP A 410 0.01 -6.09 -6.15
N PRO A 411 1.32 -6.43 -6.15
CA PRO A 411 2.37 -5.49 -5.82
C PRO A 411 2.60 -4.38 -6.86
N GLU A 412 1.96 -4.42 -8.03
CA GLU A 412 1.97 -3.31 -9.02
C GLU A 412 0.75 -2.38 -8.85
N MET A 413 -0.19 -2.73 -7.95
CA MET A 413 -1.40 -1.96 -7.76
C MET A 413 -1.08 -0.52 -7.34
N MET A 414 -1.77 0.43 -7.96
CA MET A 414 -1.80 1.82 -7.54
C MET A 414 -3.24 2.27 -7.34
N VAL A 415 -3.55 2.72 -6.13
CA VAL A 415 -4.80 3.41 -5.80
C VAL A 415 -4.58 4.90 -5.95
N ARG A 416 -5.23 5.51 -6.95
CA ARG A 416 -5.12 6.94 -7.23
C ARG A 416 -6.30 7.69 -6.66
N PHE A 417 -6.05 8.89 -6.15
CA PHE A 417 -7.09 9.71 -5.54
C PHE A 417 -7.48 10.90 -6.41
N VAL A 418 -8.77 11.01 -6.73
CA VAL A 418 -9.40 12.16 -7.38
C VAL A 418 -10.35 12.79 -6.39
N LYS A 419 -10.26 14.10 -6.19
CA LYS A 419 -11.11 14.85 -5.27
C LYS A 419 -11.97 15.83 -6.05
N GLN A 420 -13.25 15.91 -5.72
CA GLN A 420 -14.20 16.84 -6.32
C GLN A 420 -15.09 17.43 -5.24
N ASN A 421 -15.06 18.75 -5.09
CA ASN A 421 -15.99 19.46 -4.19
C ASN A 421 -17.38 19.57 -4.85
N LEU A 422 -18.43 19.21 -4.14
CA LEU A 422 -19.82 19.26 -4.58
C LEU A 422 -20.54 20.53 -4.12
N ASN A 423 -20.06 21.21 -3.08
CA ASN A 423 -20.63 22.43 -2.53
C ASN A 423 -20.11 23.68 -3.26
N LYS A 424 -20.43 23.79 -4.55
CA LYS A 424 -20.09 24.95 -5.40
C LYS A 424 -21.25 25.28 -6.34
N PRO A 425 -21.38 26.52 -6.86
CA PRO A 425 -22.51 26.90 -7.71
C PRO A 425 -22.79 25.85 -8.80
N PHE A 426 -24.05 25.45 -8.95
CA PHE A 426 -24.44 24.27 -9.73
C PHE A 426 -23.88 24.29 -11.16
N GLU A 427 -23.93 25.42 -11.84
CA GLU A 427 -23.43 25.57 -13.21
C GLU A 427 -21.90 25.34 -13.31
N THR A 428 -21.15 25.74 -12.28
CA THR A 428 -19.70 25.47 -12.21
C THR A 428 -19.45 23.98 -12.05
N LEU A 429 -20.18 23.32 -11.14
CA LEU A 429 -20.09 21.88 -10.94
C LEU A 429 -20.48 21.09 -12.21
N LYS A 430 -21.55 21.51 -12.89
CA LYS A 430 -22.02 20.93 -14.15
C LYS A 430 -20.96 20.98 -15.24
N LEU A 431 -20.22 22.10 -15.32
CA LEU A 431 -19.14 22.33 -16.28
C LEU A 431 -17.88 21.50 -15.99
N GLU A 432 -17.55 21.29 -14.71
CA GLU A 432 -16.40 20.47 -14.28
C GLU A 432 -16.63 18.97 -14.49
N LEU A 433 -17.86 18.50 -14.32
CA LEU A 433 -18.24 17.10 -14.54
C LEU A 433 -18.57 16.78 -16.01
N GLU A 434 -18.57 17.78 -16.90
CA GLU A 434 -18.89 17.58 -18.30
C GLU A 434 -17.68 17.08 -19.10
N LEU A 435 -17.76 15.84 -19.62
CA LEU A 435 -16.77 15.29 -20.53
C LEU A 435 -16.81 16.02 -21.89
N ARG A 436 -15.71 16.69 -22.23
CA ARG A 436 -15.54 17.50 -23.44
C ARG A 436 -14.79 16.71 -24.51
N PRO A 437 -15.13 16.86 -25.81
CA PRO A 437 -14.57 16.06 -26.89
C PRO A 437 -13.11 16.40 -27.29
N ASN A 438 -12.37 17.16 -26.49
CA ASN A 438 -11.04 17.66 -26.85
C ASN A 438 -9.93 16.82 -26.18
N ASN A 439 -8.81 16.62 -26.86
CA ASN A 439 -7.64 15.87 -26.34
C ASN A 439 -6.99 16.50 -25.09
N ASN A 440 -7.41 17.71 -24.69
CA ASN A 440 -6.96 18.42 -23.49
C ASN A 440 -8.12 18.62 -22.49
N ASP A 441 -9.07 17.68 -22.42
CA ASP A 441 -10.16 17.75 -21.46
C ASP A 441 -9.68 17.43 -20.03
N TYR A 442 -9.85 18.39 -19.12
CA TYR A 442 -9.57 18.26 -17.68
C TYR A 442 -10.85 18.12 -16.85
N SER A 443 -11.96 17.75 -17.49
CA SER A 443 -13.14 17.35 -16.74
C SER A 443 -12.77 16.25 -15.74
N VAL A 444 -13.47 16.22 -14.61
CA VAL A 444 -13.30 15.18 -13.58
C VAL A 444 -13.47 13.79 -14.21
N MET A 445 -14.37 13.66 -15.19
CA MET A 445 -14.61 12.42 -15.92
C MET A 445 -13.39 12.00 -16.75
N SER A 446 -12.75 12.95 -17.45
CA SER A 446 -11.50 12.69 -18.18
C SER A 446 -10.36 12.31 -17.23
N ILE A 447 -10.25 12.98 -16.07
CA ILE A 447 -9.24 12.66 -15.06
C ILE A 447 -9.46 11.25 -14.50
N ILE A 448 -10.69 10.89 -14.14
CA ILE A 448 -11.03 9.54 -13.64
C ILE A 448 -10.64 8.50 -14.70
N GLN A 449 -10.98 8.72 -15.97
CA GLN A 449 -10.66 7.79 -17.06
C GLN A 449 -9.16 7.71 -17.34
N GLY A 450 -8.47 8.86 -17.44
CA GLY A 450 -7.04 8.93 -17.70
C GLY A 450 -6.19 8.36 -16.57
N ARG A 451 -6.65 8.45 -15.32
CA ARG A 451 -5.95 7.89 -14.16
C ARG A 451 -6.03 6.37 -14.05
N ARG A 452 -6.77 5.72 -14.94
CA ARG A 452 -6.80 4.25 -14.98
C ARG A 452 -5.53 3.66 -15.55
N MET A 453 -4.79 4.36 -16.41
CA MET A 453 -3.56 3.84 -17.02
C MET A 453 -2.44 4.88 -16.97
N THR A 454 -1.26 4.52 -16.46
CA THR A 454 -0.02 5.28 -16.66
C THR A 454 0.92 4.55 -17.60
N LEU A 455 1.87 5.29 -18.16
CA LEU A 455 3.01 4.74 -18.91
C LEU A 455 3.93 3.84 -18.06
N SER A 456 3.78 3.86 -16.73
CA SER A 456 4.57 3.09 -15.77
C SER A 456 3.97 1.73 -15.42
N GLN A 457 2.69 1.48 -15.71
CA GLN A 457 2.00 0.24 -15.36
C GLN A 457 1.75 -0.62 -16.60
N SER A 458 1.90 -1.94 -16.43
CA SER A 458 1.43 -2.93 -17.39
C SER A 458 -0.10 -3.08 -17.37
N LYS A 459 -0.75 -2.69 -16.26
CA LYS A 459 -2.18 -2.91 -16.01
C LYS A 459 -2.90 -1.67 -15.45
N PRO A 460 -4.23 -1.57 -15.62
CA PRO A 460 -5.00 -0.47 -15.06
C PRO A 460 -5.01 -0.48 -13.53
N GLY A 461 -4.88 0.69 -12.91
CA GLY A 461 -4.97 0.87 -11.45
C GLY A 461 -6.40 1.14 -10.94
N LEU A 462 -6.54 1.28 -9.61
CA LEU A 462 -7.79 1.68 -8.95
C LEU A 462 -7.87 3.22 -8.86
N VAL A 463 -9.09 3.76 -8.96
CA VAL A 463 -9.34 5.20 -8.80
C VAL A 463 -10.34 5.42 -7.68
N MET A 464 -9.90 6.06 -6.60
CA MET A 464 -10.76 6.53 -5.52
C MET A 464 -11.20 7.97 -5.78
N VAL A 465 -12.51 8.20 -5.83
CA VAL A 465 -13.15 9.48 -6.09
C VAL A 465 -13.77 9.99 -4.78
N GLY A 466 -13.13 11.00 -4.18
CA GLY A 466 -13.64 11.73 -3.03
C GLY A 466 -14.57 12.86 -3.46
N LEU A 467 -15.87 12.65 -3.32
CA LEU A 467 -16.93 13.61 -3.62
C LEU A 467 -17.23 14.41 -2.35
N GLU A 468 -16.51 15.52 -2.17
CA GLU A 468 -16.49 16.27 -0.91
C GLU A 468 -17.60 17.30 -0.78
N GLU A 469 -18.15 17.36 0.42
CA GLU A 469 -19.24 18.24 0.86
C GLU A 469 -20.46 18.21 -0.05
N MET A 470 -21.19 17.09 -0.02
CA MET A 470 -22.56 17.05 -0.54
C MET A 470 -23.38 18.17 0.14
N PRO A 471 -24.04 19.07 -0.62
CA PRO A 471 -24.70 20.24 -0.08
C PRO A 471 -25.96 19.88 0.72
N SER A 472 -26.54 20.88 1.38
CA SER A 472 -27.83 20.73 2.07
C SER A 472 -28.97 20.56 1.06
N ASN A 473 -30.05 19.89 1.47
CA ASN A 473 -31.27 19.80 0.66
C ASN A 473 -32.30 20.90 0.98
N VAL A 474 -31.87 21.98 1.64
CA VAL A 474 -32.78 23.08 2.03
C VAL A 474 -33.31 23.78 0.78
N GLU A 475 -34.57 24.19 0.81
CA GLU A 475 -35.20 24.96 -0.26
C GLU A 475 -34.44 26.29 -0.49
N GLY A 476 -34.05 26.55 -1.74
CA GLY A 476 -33.25 27.72 -2.11
C GLY A 476 -31.73 27.56 -2.01
N ALA A 477 -31.22 26.40 -1.56
CA ALA A 477 -29.78 26.12 -1.62
C ALA A 477 -29.28 25.95 -3.07
N ASP A 478 -28.18 26.63 -3.41
CA ASP A 478 -27.44 26.40 -4.66
C ASP A 478 -25.98 25.99 -4.33
N PRO A 479 -25.58 24.74 -4.61
CA PRO A 479 -26.39 23.67 -5.20
C PRO A 479 -27.26 22.97 -4.15
N ASN A 480 -28.39 22.39 -4.56
CA ASN A 480 -29.23 21.54 -3.71
C ASN A 480 -28.79 20.05 -3.81
N GLN A 481 -28.88 19.30 -2.70
CA GLN A 481 -28.45 17.89 -2.62
C GLN A 481 -29.03 16.99 -3.71
N LEU A 482 -30.33 17.14 -4.03
CA LEU A 482 -31.01 16.35 -5.03
C LEU A 482 -30.50 16.65 -6.44
N GLU A 483 -30.28 17.92 -6.77
CA GLU A 483 -29.77 18.33 -8.08
C GLU A 483 -28.34 17.83 -8.30
N VAL A 484 -27.49 17.87 -7.26
CA VAL A 484 -26.14 17.26 -7.31
C VAL A 484 -26.23 15.76 -7.53
N SER A 485 -27.11 15.06 -6.80
CA SER A 485 -27.28 13.61 -6.93
C SER A 485 -27.72 13.21 -8.35
N LYS A 486 -28.66 13.97 -8.94
CA LYS A 486 -29.09 13.80 -10.34
C LYS A 486 -27.96 14.07 -11.33
N LEU A 487 -27.18 15.14 -11.11
CA LEU A 487 -26.04 15.49 -11.95
C LEU A 487 -24.99 14.37 -11.96
N ILE A 488 -24.63 13.83 -10.79
CA ILE A 488 -23.68 12.70 -10.68
C ILE A 488 -24.23 11.48 -11.40
N SER A 489 -25.49 11.09 -11.13
CA SER A 489 -26.16 9.96 -11.79
C SER A 489 -26.13 10.09 -13.33
N MET A 490 -26.37 11.30 -13.83
CA MET A 490 -26.35 11.61 -15.26
C MET A 490 -24.93 11.55 -15.86
N ARG A 491 -23.94 12.18 -15.23
CA ARG A 491 -22.57 12.25 -15.77
C ARG A 491 -21.87 10.91 -15.70
N PHE A 492 -22.03 10.17 -14.60
CA PHE A 492 -21.39 8.86 -14.42
C PHE A 492 -22.01 7.76 -15.30
N SER A 493 -23.28 7.89 -15.71
CA SER A 493 -23.88 7.02 -16.74
C SER A 493 -23.43 7.33 -18.18
N GLY A 494 -22.71 8.44 -18.39
CA GLY A 494 -22.24 8.89 -19.70
C GLY A 494 -23.29 9.64 -20.54
N ARG A 495 -24.41 10.10 -19.94
CA ARG A 495 -25.44 10.88 -20.64
C ARG A 495 -25.01 12.34 -20.86
N LYS A 496 -25.48 12.94 -21.97
CA LYS A 496 -25.43 14.38 -22.28
C LYS A 496 -26.86 14.94 -22.34
N GLY A 497 -27.11 16.15 -21.83
CA GLY A 497 -28.42 16.84 -21.85
C GLY A 497 -29.03 17.07 -20.46
N ASP A 498 -30.25 17.64 -20.37
CA ASP A 498 -30.96 17.90 -19.10
C ASP A 498 -31.75 16.68 -18.59
N PHE A 499 -31.91 16.58 -17.27
CA PHE A 499 -32.58 15.47 -16.58
C PHE A 499 -34.09 15.47 -16.87
N LYS A 500 -34.58 14.50 -17.66
CA LYS A 500 -36.03 14.24 -17.78
C LYS A 500 -36.48 13.28 -16.68
N SER A 501 -37.38 13.73 -15.81
CA SER A 501 -37.98 12.92 -14.74
C SER A 501 -38.73 11.72 -15.31
N GLY A 502 -38.46 10.51 -14.80
CA GLY A 502 -39.27 9.31 -15.05
C GLY A 502 -38.56 8.12 -15.68
N ASP A 503 -37.49 8.32 -16.45
CA ASP A 503 -36.83 7.22 -17.17
C ASP A 503 -35.56 6.72 -16.48
N ALA A 504 -35.48 5.41 -16.23
CA ALA A 504 -34.24 4.75 -15.80
C ALA A 504 -33.09 5.03 -16.80
N PRO A 505 -31.82 5.13 -16.35
CA PRO A 505 -30.70 5.37 -17.24
C PRO A 505 -30.55 4.24 -18.27
N ARG A 506 -30.75 4.51 -19.56
CA ARG A 506 -30.22 3.68 -20.64
C ARG A 506 -28.70 3.87 -20.63
N ASN A 507 -27.99 2.94 -19.98
CA ASN A 507 -26.53 2.92 -19.91
C ASN A 507 -25.93 2.95 -21.32
N SER A 508 -25.12 3.97 -21.61
CA SER A 508 -24.17 3.85 -22.71
C SER A 508 -22.93 3.14 -22.16
N ASN A 509 -22.93 1.80 -22.19
CA ASN A 509 -21.81 0.98 -21.67
C ASN A 509 -20.44 1.36 -22.26
N LYS A 510 -20.41 2.12 -23.37
CA LYS A 510 -19.18 2.56 -24.04
C LYS A 510 -18.65 3.94 -23.58
N ARG A 511 -19.41 4.73 -22.82
CA ARG A 511 -18.99 6.10 -22.40
C ARG A 511 -19.16 6.42 -20.91
N GLY A 512 -20.01 5.68 -20.19
CA GLY A 512 -20.18 5.84 -18.74
C GLY A 512 -19.17 5.05 -17.91
N ILE A 513 -19.14 5.32 -16.61
CA ILE A 513 -18.32 4.61 -15.60
C ILE A 513 -19.18 3.81 -14.61
N SER A 514 -20.49 3.69 -14.88
CA SER A 514 -21.49 3.20 -13.91
C SER A 514 -21.34 1.74 -13.48
N GLY A 515 -20.72 0.89 -14.31
CA GLY A 515 -20.48 -0.53 -14.02
C GLY A 515 -19.05 -0.85 -13.62
N ASP A 516 -18.23 0.16 -13.36
CA ASP A 516 -16.79 -0.02 -13.16
C ASP A 516 -16.43 -0.10 -11.67
N ALA A 517 -16.25 -1.32 -11.17
CA ALA A 517 -15.89 -1.57 -9.78
C ALA A 517 -14.43 -1.20 -9.45
N THR A 518 -13.59 -0.85 -10.43
CA THR A 518 -12.25 -0.29 -10.19
C THR A 518 -12.30 1.15 -9.68
N ILE A 519 -13.49 1.77 -9.69
CA ILE A 519 -13.73 3.13 -9.19
C ILE A 519 -14.41 3.06 -7.82
N ILE A 520 -13.70 3.52 -6.80
CA ILE A 520 -14.16 3.59 -5.41
C ILE A 520 -14.75 4.98 -5.18
N ASN A 521 -15.98 5.10 -4.68
CA ASN A 521 -16.66 6.39 -4.57
C ASN A 521 -16.99 6.71 -3.12
N ILE A 522 -16.56 7.86 -2.64
CA ILE A 522 -16.80 8.26 -1.26
C ILE A 522 -17.34 9.68 -1.21
N PHE A 523 -18.58 9.82 -0.75
CA PHE A 523 -19.19 11.10 -0.48
C PHE A 523 -18.84 11.55 0.94
N THR A 524 -18.55 12.83 1.14
CA THR A 524 -18.51 13.42 2.48
C THR A 524 -19.58 14.51 2.59
N SER A 525 -20.26 14.61 3.73
CA SER A 525 -21.26 15.65 3.95
C SER A 525 -21.39 16.04 5.41
N ASN A 526 -21.86 17.26 5.66
CA ASN A 526 -22.35 17.66 6.98
C ASN A 526 -23.81 17.27 7.20
N TYR A 527 -24.50 16.78 6.16
CA TYR A 527 -25.92 16.49 6.16
C TYR A 527 -26.19 15.00 5.90
N ASN A 528 -27.31 14.52 6.43
CA ASN A 528 -27.80 13.18 6.10
C ASN A 528 -28.11 13.09 4.61
N LEU A 529 -27.98 11.89 4.04
CA LEU A 529 -28.42 11.63 2.69
C LEU A 529 -29.93 11.42 2.70
N GLU A 530 -30.67 12.29 2.02
CA GLU A 530 -32.12 12.13 1.94
C GLU A 530 -32.51 11.03 0.94
N GLN A 531 -33.66 10.39 1.17
CA GLN A 531 -34.12 9.26 0.35
C GLN A 531 -34.21 9.59 -1.15
N PRO A 532 -34.76 10.75 -1.59
CA PRO A 532 -34.81 11.08 -3.01
C PRO A 532 -33.43 11.20 -3.67
N CYS A 533 -32.42 11.62 -2.89
CA CYS A 533 -31.03 11.72 -3.32
C CYS A 533 -30.40 10.33 -3.44
N LEU A 534 -30.64 9.46 -2.45
CA LEU A 534 -30.23 8.06 -2.49
C LEU A 534 -30.83 7.33 -3.71
N ASP A 535 -32.14 7.50 -3.95
CA ASP A 535 -32.85 6.92 -5.10
C ASP A 535 -32.28 7.42 -6.44
N ALA A 536 -31.81 8.67 -6.50
CA ALA A 536 -31.17 9.21 -7.70
C ALA A 536 -29.78 8.58 -7.96
N LEU A 537 -29.00 8.37 -6.90
CA LEU A 537 -27.68 7.74 -6.96
C LEU A 537 -27.79 6.24 -7.29
N GLN A 538 -28.68 5.51 -6.60
CA GLN A 538 -28.90 4.07 -6.77
C GLN A 538 -29.45 3.65 -8.15
N ARG A 539 -29.66 4.59 -9.07
CA ARG A 539 -29.89 4.27 -10.49
C ARG A 539 -28.63 3.76 -11.20
N LEU A 540 -27.45 3.95 -10.60
CA LEU A 540 -26.19 3.45 -11.12
C LEU A 540 -25.74 2.21 -10.34
N GLU A 541 -25.27 1.19 -11.06
CA GLU A 541 -24.82 -0.07 -10.48
C GLU A 541 -23.74 0.12 -9.41
N MET A 542 -22.81 1.05 -9.64
CA MET A 542 -21.76 1.42 -8.68
C MET A 542 -22.28 1.94 -7.34
N PHE A 543 -23.52 2.45 -7.28
CA PHE A 543 -24.14 3.00 -6.06
C PHE A 543 -25.26 2.11 -5.50
N HIS A 544 -25.56 0.96 -6.10
CA HIS A 544 -26.60 0.05 -5.58
C HIS A 544 -26.35 -0.34 -4.12
N ASN A 545 -25.09 -0.54 -3.75
CA ASN A 545 -24.66 -0.86 -2.40
C ASN A 545 -24.03 0.36 -1.69
N LEU A 546 -24.55 1.58 -1.91
CA LEU A 546 -24.06 2.77 -1.22
C LEU A 546 -24.28 2.64 0.29
N HIS A 547 -23.19 2.54 1.06
CA HIS A 547 -23.24 2.41 2.51
C HIS A 547 -23.21 3.79 3.17
N VAL A 548 -24.26 4.16 3.89
CA VAL A 548 -24.37 5.43 4.64
C VAL A 548 -23.81 5.24 6.05
N ILE A 549 -22.80 6.02 6.41
CA ILE A 549 -22.03 5.87 7.65
C ILE A 549 -21.91 7.23 8.35
N GLN A 550 -22.30 7.26 9.62
CA GLN A 550 -22.15 8.44 10.47
C GLN A 550 -20.76 8.47 11.12
N ILE A 551 -19.98 9.49 10.79
CA ILE A 551 -18.68 9.78 11.37
C ILE A 551 -18.84 10.76 12.54
N ALA A 552 -18.23 10.43 13.66
CA ALA A 552 -18.18 11.27 14.85
C ALA A 552 -16.72 11.51 15.25
N SER A 553 -16.45 12.63 15.93
CA SER A 553 -15.16 12.86 16.57
C SER A 553 -14.92 11.85 17.67
N ILE A 554 -13.71 11.28 17.74
CA ILE A 554 -13.34 10.37 18.82
C ILE A 554 -13.15 11.13 20.14
N GLY A 555 -13.67 10.56 21.23
CA GLY A 555 -13.59 11.10 22.58
C GLY A 555 -13.43 9.99 23.62
N GLY A 556 -13.18 10.37 24.88
CA GLY A 556 -13.10 9.42 26.00
C GLY A 556 -12.11 8.26 25.77
N GLN A 557 -12.60 7.02 25.95
CA GLN A 557 -11.77 5.82 25.85
C GLN A 557 -11.26 5.55 24.43
N ASP A 558 -12.04 5.86 23.39
CA ASP A 558 -11.58 5.67 22.00
C ASP A 558 -10.40 6.58 21.67
N ARG A 559 -10.39 7.80 22.21
CA ARG A 559 -9.28 8.73 22.05
C ARG A 559 -8.02 8.24 22.78
N LYS A 560 -8.19 7.59 23.93
CA LYS A 560 -7.09 6.94 24.66
C LYS A 560 -6.55 5.74 23.91
N ALA A 561 -7.41 4.84 23.45
CA ALA A 561 -7.04 3.68 22.65
C ALA A 561 -6.33 4.09 21.36
N PHE A 562 -6.80 5.15 20.69
CA PHE A 562 -6.10 5.76 19.56
C PHE A 562 -4.70 6.21 19.95
N ALA A 563 -4.56 7.01 21.02
CA ALA A 563 -3.29 7.58 21.41
C ALA A 563 -2.24 6.50 21.75
N GLU A 564 -2.66 5.48 22.50
CA GLU A 564 -1.80 4.34 22.86
C GLU A 564 -1.40 3.52 21.63
N SER A 565 -2.37 3.15 20.78
CA SER A 565 -2.11 2.32 19.59
C SER A 565 -1.23 3.05 18.57
N TYR A 566 -1.53 4.32 18.31
CA TYR A 566 -0.77 5.14 17.36
C TYR A 566 0.66 5.37 17.85
N LEU A 567 0.84 5.71 19.13
CA LEU A 567 2.16 5.93 19.72
C LEU A 567 2.99 4.64 19.69
N LEU A 568 2.41 3.51 20.08
CA LEU A 568 3.07 2.20 20.04
C LEU A 568 3.48 1.83 18.62
N GLN A 569 2.60 2.00 17.64
CA GLN A 569 2.91 1.72 16.23
C GLN A 569 4.09 2.58 15.76
N ARG A 570 4.07 3.89 16.04
CA ARG A 570 5.15 4.82 15.65
C ARG A 570 6.48 4.50 16.30
N VAL A 571 6.47 4.14 17.59
CA VAL A 571 7.68 3.77 18.32
C VAL A 571 8.25 2.46 17.77
N ASN A 572 7.42 1.44 17.54
CA ASN A 572 7.85 0.18 16.95
C ASN A 572 8.41 0.35 15.53
N GLU A 573 7.79 1.19 14.70
CA GLU A 573 8.31 1.54 13.37
C GLU A 573 9.70 2.20 13.46
N SER A 574 9.90 3.10 14.42
CA SER A 574 11.19 3.78 14.60
C SER A 574 12.29 2.87 15.16
N LEU A 575 11.91 1.80 15.88
CA LEU A 575 12.83 0.89 16.56
C LEU A 575 12.98 -0.46 15.84
N ALA A 576 12.37 -0.62 14.67
CA ALA A 576 12.35 -1.89 13.94
C ALA A 576 13.75 -2.46 13.65
N SER A 577 14.75 -1.60 13.45
CA SER A 577 16.15 -2.02 13.24
C SER A 577 16.86 -2.51 14.50
N LEU A 578 16.36 -2.18 15.69
CA LEU A 578 16.99 -2.50 16.97
C LEU A 578 16.43 -3.77 17.62
N ASN A 579 15.39 -4.40 17.04
CA ASN A 579 14.72 -5.59 17.56
C ASN A 579 14.28 -5.47 19.05
N LYS A 580 14.07 -4.25 19.54
CA LYS A 580 13.61 -4.00 20.92
C LYS A 580 12.09 -4.08 21.02
N LYS A 581 11.60 -4.70 22.09
CA LYS A 581 10.17 -4.70 22.44
C LYS A 581 9.89 -3.55 23.40
N VAL A 582 8.83 -2.80 23.14
CA VAL A 582 8.47 -1.64 23.95
C VAL A 582 7.05 -1.77 24.48
N CYS A 583 6.87 -1.50 25.77
CA CYS A 583 5.56 -1.33 26.39
C CYS A 583 5.42 0.13 26.83
N ILE A 584 4.31 0.79 26.46
CA ILE A 584 4.09 2.20 26.74
C ILE A 584 2.85 2.38 27.59
N LYS A 585 2.99 3.02 28.75
CA LYS A 585 1.89 3.51 29.58
C LYS A 585 1.76 5.02 29.40
N LEU A 586 0.63 5.45 28.84
CA LEU A 586 0.37 6.85 28.52
C LEU A 586 -0.62 7.48 29.51
N ASP A 587 -0.14 8.44 30.30
CA ASP A 587 -0.92 9.20 31.29
C ASP A 587 -0.76 10.71 31.07
N VAL A 588 -1.36 11.20 29.97
CA VAL A 588 -1.31 12.61 29.56
C VAL A 588 -2.70 13.08 29.14
N PRO A 589 -3.01 14.38 29.26
CA PRO A 589 -4.27 14.94 28.78
C PRO A 589 -4.33 14.84 27.25
N LEU A 590 -5.33 14.13 26.72
CA LEU A 590 -5.48 13.88 25.28
C LEU A 590 -6.35 14.92 24.56
N GLY A 591 -7.02 15.81 25.31
CA GLY A 591 -7.98 16.78 24.79
C GLY A 591 -9.24 16.14 24.20
N GLU A 592 -10.03 16.94 23.47
CA GLU A 592 -11.26 16.51 22.81
C GLU A 592 -11.34 17.08 21.37
N GLY A 593 -12.24 16.56 20.54
CA GLY A 593 -12.48 17.06 19.19
C GLY A 593 -11.44 16.64 18.17
N ASP A 594 -10.92 17.60 17.39
CA ASP A 594 -9.97 17.34 16.29
C ASP A 594 -8.75 16.52 16.77
N THR A 595 -8.39 15.50 15.99
CA THR A 595 -7.27 14.60 16.30
C THR A 595 -5.95 15.11 15.75
N ARG A 596 -5.93 16.09 14.82
CA ARG A 596 -4.69 16.61 14.23
C ARG A 596 -3.69 17.15 15.27
N PRO A 597 -4.11 17.93 16.30
CA PRO A 597 -3.19 18.34 17.36
C PRO A 597 -2.64 17.15 18.16
N LEU A 598 -3.48 16.14 18.42
CA LEU A 598 -3.08 14.93 19.13
C LEU A 598 -2.08 14.08 18.32
N VAL A 599 -2.32 13.88 17.02
CA VAL A 599 -1.39 13.19 16.11
C VAL A 599 -0.02 13.87 16.12
N ARG A 600 0.00 15.21 16.03
CA ARG A 600 1.25 16.00 16.08
C ARG A 600 1.97 15.78 17.42
N TYR A 601 1.25 15.90 18.53
CA TYR A 601 1.77 15.64 19.88
C TYR A 601 2.38 14.23 20.01
N LEU A 602 1.67 13.19 19.56
CA LEU A 602 2.14 11.80 19.65
C LEU A 602 3.34 11.51 18.74
N ARG A 603 3.46 12.18 17.58
CA ARG A 603 4.66 12.09 16.73
C ARG A 603 5.89 12.65 17.46
N MET A 604 5.78 13.83 18.05
CA MET A 604 6.86 14.41 18.86
C MET A 604 7.21 13.52 20.05
N LEU A 605 6.20 12.96 20.72
CA LEU A 605 6.41 12.05 21.84
C LEU A 605 7.11 10.76 21.41
N SER A 606 6.74 10.18 20.27
CA SER A 606 7.40 8.99 19.72
C SER A 606 8.88 9.21 19.46
N PHE A 607 9.25 10.41 18.98
CA PHE A 607 10.63 10.80 18.73
C PHE A 607 11.45 10.89 20.03
N TYR A 608 10.90 11.49 21.09
CA TYR A 608 11.58 11.52 22.38
C TYR A 608 11.67 10.14 23.04
N ILE A 609 10.62 9.33 22.92
CA ILE A 609 10.65 7.92 23.37
C ILE A 609 11.79 7.17 22.68
N HIS A 610 11.91 7.29 21.36
CA HIS A 610 13.00 6.69 20.60
C HIS A 610 14.37 7.12 21.16
N ALA A 611 14.58 8.42 21.38
CA ALA A 611 15.83 8.94 21.94
C ALA A 611 16.17 8.40 23.35
N VAL A 612 15.17 8.12 24.19
CA VAL A 612 15.38 7.49 25.50
C VAL A 612 15.68 5.99 25.35
N VAL A 613 14.93 5.27 24.50
CA VAL A 613 15.06 3.82 24.32
C VAL A 613 16.37 3.42 23.67
N VAL A 614 16.89 4.21 22.73
CA VAL A 614 18.19 3.95 22.09
C VAL A 614 19.32 3.95 23.13
N LYS A 615 19.21 4.76 24.19
CA LYS A 615 20.20 4.80 25.29
C LYS A 615 20.06 3.66 26.29
N SER A 616 18.94 2.95 26.28
CA SER A 616 18.72 1.79 27.16
C SER A 616 19.50 0.57 26.64
N ASN A 617 20.03 -0.25 27.54
CA ASN A 617 20.68 -1.52 27.18
C ASN A 617 19.72 -2.73 27.22
N LEU A 618 18.43 -2.50 27.46
CA LEU A 618 17.45 -3.58 27.59
C LEU A 618 16.81 -3.95 26.25
N ASP A 619 16.58 -5.24 26.05
CA ASP A 619 15.85 -5.79 24.90
C ASP A 619 14.34 -5.53 24.99
N THR A 620 13.81 -5.46 26.22
CA THR A 620 12.42 -5.08 26.50
C THR A 620 12.42 -3.85 27.40
N VAL A 621 11.78 -2.77 26.94
CA VAL A 621 11.76 -1.48 27.64
C VAL A 621 10.34 -1.10 28.01
N ASP A 622 10.08 -1.01 29.31
CA ASP A 622 8.84 -0.45 29.85
C ASP A 622 8.98 1.07 29.99
N ILE A 623 8.03 1.80 29.39
CA ILE A 623 8.02 3.26 29.30
C ILE A 623 6.76 3.79 29.97
N SER A 624 6.93 4.72 30.91
CA SER A 624 5.85 5.52 31.47
C SER A 624 5.95 6.95 30.98
N VAL A 625 4.85 7.46 30.42
CA VAL A 625 4.68 8.87 30.07
C VAL A 625 3.64 9.48 30.98
N SER A 626 4.01 10.51 31.75
CA SER A 626 3.11 11.17 32.72
C SER A 626 3.13 12.69 32.54
N PHE A 627 1.97 13.34 32.65
CA PHE A 627 1.87 14.80 32.65
C PHE A 627 1.65 15.36 34.06
N ASP A 628 2.45 16.35 34.44
CA ASP A 628 2.27 17.11 35.68
C ASP A 628 1.60 18.47 35.37
N SER A 629 0.37 18.63 35.87
CA SER A 629 -0.41 19.85 35.69
C SER A 629 0.13 21.07 36.43
N TYR A 630 0.90 20.88 37.51
CA TYR A 630 1.47 21.99 38.28
C TYR A 630 2.67 22.61 37.58
N THR A 631 3.51 21.77 36.96
CA THR A 631 4.69 22.23 36.22
C THR A 631 4.43 22.41 34.72
N ASN A 632 3.29 21.93 34.21
CA ASN A 632 2.96 21.85 32.79
C ASN A 632 4.03 21.09 31.99
N MET A 633 4.55 20.01 32.58
CA MET A 633 5.63 19.20 32.02
C MET A 633 5.18 17.77 31.79
N THR A 634 5.51 17.22 30.63
CA THR A 634 5.39 15.79 30.33
C THR A 634 6.71 15.11 30.67
N THR A 635 6.68 13.99 31.39
CA THR A 635 7.87 13.21 31.72
C THR A 635 7.80 11.86 31.01
N VAL A 636 8.86 11.51 30.29
CA VAL A 636 9.09 10.17 29.72
C VAL A 636 10.11 9.47 30.60
N ALA A 637 9.76 8.32 31.16
CA ALA A 637 10.65 7.55 32.03
C ALA A 637 10.66 6.08 31.62
N THR A 638 11.84 5.46 31.68
CA THR A 638 12.05 4.02 31.50
C THR A 638 12.25 3.32 32.84
N ALA A 639 11.98 2.02 32.89
CA ALA A 639 12.19 1.21 34.08
C ALA A 639 13.66 1.17 34.55
N ASP A 640 14.63 1.35 33.64
CA ASP A 640 16.06 1.42 33.97
C ASP A 640 16.52 2.75 34.60
N GLY A 641 15.59 3.69 34.80
CA GLY A 641 15.85 4.96 35.48
C GLY A 641 16.16 6.13 34.54
N SER A 642 16.25 5.92 33.23
CA SER A 642 16.38 7.03 32.28
C SER A 642 15.10 7.88 32.27
N LYS A 643 15.26 9.20 32.35
CA LYS A 643 14.13 10.15 32.38
C LYS A 643 14.40 11.34 31.48
N MET A 644 13.35 11.80 30.80
CA MET A 644 13.34 13.01 30.01
C MET A 644 12.13 13.85 30.39
N HIS A 645 12.38 15.13 30.64
CA HIS A 645 11.34 16.10 30.93
C HIS A 645 11.08 16.97 29.71
N LEU A 646 9.81 17.16 29.36
CA LEU A 646 9.34 17.88 28.20
C LEU A 646 8.44 19.04 28.64
N LYS A 647 8.74 20.26 28.18
CA LYS A 647 7.95 21.47 28.39
C LYS A 647 7.04 21.70 27.20
N SER A 648 5.83 22.19 27.45
CA SER A 648 4.97 22.73 26.39
C SER A 648 5.55 24.07 25.90
N GLY A 649 5.68 24.24 24.59
CA GLY A 649 5.99 25.55 24.00
C GLY A 649 4.95 25.98 22.96
N CYS A 650 5.37 26.79 21.98
CA CYS A 650 4.44 27.44 21.07
C CYS A 650 3.59 26.44 20.26
N PHE A 651 2.33 26.80 20.01
CA PHE A 651 1.38 26.01 19.20
C PHE A 651 1.14 24.55 19.67
N GLY A 652 1.36 24.28 20.96
CA GLY A 652 1.15 22.94 21.53
C GLY A 652 2.28 21.94 21.24
N ASN A 653 3.45 22.42 20.79
CA ASN A 653 4.65 21.60 20.67
C ASN A 653 5.20 21.20 22.03
N ILE A 654 5.84 20.03 22.10
CA ILE A 654 6.58 19.59 23.28
C ILE A 654 8.08 19.62 23.00
N TYR A 655 8.79 20.17 23.97
CA TYR A 655 10.20 20.49 23.86
C TYR A 655 10.99 19.91 25.02
N ALA A 656 12.19 19.37 24.78
CA ALA A 656 13.04 18.89 25.88
C ALA A 656 13.40 20.04 26.83
N ALA A 657 13.12 19.88 28.12
CA ALA A 657 13.34 20.88 29.17
C ALA A 657 14.83 21.20 29.35
N THR A 658 15.67 20.18 29.15
CA THR A 658 17.11 20.29 28.97
C THR A 658 17.36 20.01 27.49
N PRO A 659 17.93 20.96 26.71
CA PRO A 659 18.20 20.75 25.31
C PRO A 659 19.05 19.49 25.14
N ILE A 660 18.55 18.56 24.34
CA ILE A 660 19.33 17.41 23.89
C ILE A 660 19.56 17.67 22.42
N VAL A 661 20.81 17.89 22.05
CA VAL A 661 21.20 17.89 20.63
C VAL A 661 21.06 16.45 20.16
N LEU A 662 20.03 16.20 19.36
CA LEU A 662 19.76 14.86 18.80
C LEU A 662 20.38 14.75 17.41
N ASP A 663 20.34 15.83 16.64
CA ASP A 663 21.09 16.00 15.39
C ASP A 663 22.03 17.21 15.50
N SER A 664 23.33 17.01 15.30
CA SER A 664 24.32 18.10 15.43
C SER A 664 24.06 19.23 14.43
N ARG A 665 23.46 18.92 13.28
CA ARG A 665 23.10 19.90 12.25
C ARG A 665 22.13 20.96 12.78
N ALA A 666 21.22 20.58 13.68
CA ALA A 666 20.26 21.51 14.28
C ALA A 666 20.97 22.53 15.17
N SER A 667 21.81 22.06 16.09
CA SER A 667 22.55 22.94 16.99
C SER A 667 23.54 23.84 16.24
N GLU A 668 24.25 23.30 15.25
CA GLU A 668 25.21 24.06 14.44
C GLU A 668 24.51 25.18 13.65
N THR A 669 23.34 24.89 13.06
CA THR A 669 22.54 25.88 12.34
C THR A 669 22.07 27.00 13.27
N VAL A 670 21.55 26.66 14.45
CA VAL A 670 21.04 27.66 15.40
C VAL A 670 22.17 28.50 15.98
N GLU A 671 23.30 27.90 16.36
CA GLU A 671 24.46 28.62 16.88
C GLU A 671 24.98 29.66 15.86
N GLN A 672 25.11 29.25 14.59
CA GLN A 672 25.52 30.16 13.52
C GLN A 672 24.46 31.25 13.27
N LEU A 673 23.18 30.89 13.30
CA LEU A 673 22.10 31.87 13.13
C LEU A 673 22.05 32.88 14.28
N GLN A 674 22.30 32.46 15.53
CA GLN A 674 22.39 33.35 16.68
C GLN A 674 23.60 34.29 16.60
N ASN A 675 24.70 33.85 15.99
CA ASN A 675 25.86 34.72 15.74
C ASN A 675 25.53 35.83 14.73
N LEU A 676 24.67 35.54 13.75
CA LEU A 676 24.21 36.52 12.75
C LEU A 676 23.05 37.40 13.27
N HIS A 677 22.16 36.82 14.09
CA HIS A 677 20.98 37.46 14.68
C HIS A 677 20.96 37.26 16.20
N PRO A 678 21.71 38.07 16.98
CA PRO A 678 21.81 37.93 18.43
C PRO A 678 20.49 38.11 19.19
N ASP A 679 19.48 38.72 18.55
CA ASP A 679 18.14 38.95 19.05
C ASP A 679 17.14 37.84 18.70
N LEU A 680 17.61 36.72 18.12
CA LEU A 680 16.80 35.56 17.77
C LEU A 680 15.96 35.09 18.98
N LYS A 681 14.64 35.13 18.82
CA LYS A 681 13.70 34.67 19.84
C LYS A 681 13.63 33.14 19.82
N SER A 682 13.61 32.55 21.01
CA SER A 682 13.39 31.11 21.20
C SER A 682 14.35 30.18 20.41
N PRO A 683 15.68 30.39 20.47
CA PRO A 683 16.66 29.57 19.74
C PRO A 683 16.56 28.07 20.05
N SER A 684 16.20 27.72 21.29
CA SER A 684 15.97 26.34 21.70
C SER A 684 14.76 25.70 21.01
N GLU A 685 13.70 26.47 20.71
CA GLU A 685 12.54 25.95 20.00
C GLU A 685 12.86 25.73 18.52
N LEU A 686 13.59 26.66 17.90
CA LEU A 686 14.07 26.50 16.52
C LEU A 686 14.96 25.26 16.39
N CYS A 687 15.90 25.07 17.32
CA CYS A 687 16.77 23.89 17.33
C CYS A 687 15.96 22.60 17.32
N GLN A 688 14.89 22.52 18.12
CA GLN A 688 14.08 21.31 18.21
C GLN A 688 13.15 21.10 17.01
N VAL A 689 12.63 22.19 16.41
CA VAL A 689 11.91 22.10 15.12
C VAL A 689 12.85 21.58 14.02
N LEU A 690 14.11 22.00 14.02
CA LEU A 690 15.12 21.48 13.10
C LEU A 690 15.46 20.01 13.39
N ASP A 691 15.61 19.60 14.66
CA ASP A 691 15.76 18.18 15.02
C ASP A 691 14.61 17.34 14.47
N PHE A 692 13.36 17.79 14.64
CA PHE A 692 12.19 17.10 14.09
C PHE A 692 12.18 17.06 12.56
N TYR A 693 12.63 18.11 11.89
CA TYR A 693 12.77 18.12 10.43
C TYR A 693 13.84 17.13 9.96
N PHE A 694 15.03 17.17 10.57
CA PHE A 694 16.13 16.26 10.25
C PHE A 694 15.80 14.79 10.50
N ALA A 695 14.96 14.52 11.49
CA ALA A 695 14.44 13.19 11.81
C ALA A 695 13.16 12.82 11.04
N ASN A 696 12.68 13.66 10.11
CA ASN A 696 11.44 13.46 9.35
C ASN A 696 10.21 13.19 10.23
N THR A 697 10.13 13.85 11.39
CA THR A 697 9.06 13.69 12.39
C THR A 697 7.93 14.71 12.16
N LEU A 698 8.26 15.93 11.74
CA LEU A 698 7.30 16.96 11.33
C LEU A 698 7.27 17.08 9.80
N ALA A 699 6.13 16.72 9.21
CA ALA A 699 5.94 16.67 7.75
C ALA A 699 4.63 17.37 7.35
N PRO A 700 4.68 18.56 6.72
CA PRO A 700 5.85 19.43 6.60
C PRO A 700 6.13 20.17 7.92
N ALA A 701 7.39 20.49 8.20
CA ALA A 701 7.72 21.50 9.20
C ALA A 701 7.56 22.90 8.58
N VAL A 702 7.11 23.89 9.36
CA VAL A 702 6.82 25.24 8.87
C VAL A 702 7.35 26.29 9.84
N ALA A 703 8.22 27.19 9.38
CA ALA A 703 8.66 28.35 10.14
C ALA A 703 8.18 29.63 9.45
N LEU A 704 7.59 30.55 10.22
CA LEU A 704 7.17 31.87 9.73
C LEU A 704 8.03 32.94 10.39
N SER A 705 8.40 33.98 9.64
CA SER A 705 9.09 35.16 10.19
C SER A 705 8.75 36.41 9.40
N CYS A 706 8.71 37.54 10.08
CA CYS A 706 8.60 38.87 9.45
C CYS A 706 9.97 39.49 9.16
N ASN A 707 11.08 38.81 9.48
CA ASN A 707 12.43 39.26 9.20
C ASN A 707 12.99 38.48 8.01
N LYS A 708 13.05 39.15 6.85
CA LYS A 708 13.54 38.54 5.60
C LYS A 708 14.98 38.05 5.70
N GLN A 709 15.87 38.88 6.24
CA GLN A 709 17.30 38.54 6.35
C GLN A 709 17.51 37.29 7.21
N MET A 710 16.75 37.15 8.31
CA MET A 710 16.82 35.97 9.17
C MET A 710 16.35 34.70 8.44
N VAL A 711 15.30 34.80 7.61
CA VAL A 711 14.85 33.68 6.77
C VAL A 711 15.91 33.29 5.74
N ASP A 712 16.47 34.28 5.04
CA ASP A 712 17.53 34.07 4.05
C ASP A 712 18.75 33.38 4.68
N ASP A 713 19.20 33.87 5.84
CA ASP A 713 20.34 33.31 6.55
C ASP A 713 20.06 31.90 7.07
N LEU A 714 18.86 31.63 7.62
CA LEU A 714 18.47 30.28 8.06
C LEU A 714 18.52 29.29 6.89
N VAL A 715 17.93 29.67 5.76
CA VAL A 715 17.88 28.84 4.56
C VAL A 715 19.29 28.60 4.01
N GLN A 716 20.13 29.63 3.99
CA GLN A 716 21.54 29.50 3.57
C GLN A 716 22.32 28.56 4.49
N LEU A 717 22.17 28.69 5.81
CA LEU A 717 22.84 27.81 6.77
C LEU A 717 22.37 26.35 6.62
N MET A 718 21.08 26.13 6.39
CA MET A 718 20.55 24.80 6.12
C MET A 718 21.14 24.15 4.87
N SER A 719 21.42 24.93 3.82
CA SER A 719 22.01 24.43 2.56
C SER A 719 23.42 23.85 2.71
N GLN A 720 24.11 24.18 3.80
CA GLN A 720 25.48 23.72 4.06
C GLN A 720 25.51 22.27 4.56
N HIS A 721 24.37 21.75 5.03
CA HIS A 721 24.29 20.42 5.62
C HIS A 721 24.10 19.34 4.56
N LYS A 722 24.84 18.23 4.72
CA LYS A 722 24.74 17.09 3.81
C LYS A 722 23.33 16.50 3.79
N GLY A 723 22.81 16.27 2.58
CA GLY A 723 21.47 15.72 2.35
C GLY A 723 20.33 16.73 2.48
N VAL A 724 20.64 18.01 2.70
CA VAL A 724 19.65 19.10 2.69
C VAL A 724 19.78 19.86 1.39
N HIS A 725 18.68 19.95 0.65
CA HIS A 725 18.59 20.73 -0.57
C HIS A 725 17.68 21.93 -0.33
N VAL A 726 18.03 23.06 -0.92
CA VAL A 726 17.29 24.30 -0.76
C VAL A 726 16.71 24.72 -2.10
N ILE A 727 15.43 25.08 -2.09
CA ILE A 727 14.75 25.76 -3.19
C ILE A 727 14.48 27.21 -2.74
N PRO A 728 15.34 28.17 -3.11
CA PRO A 728 15.28 29.52 -2.59
C PRO A 728 14.24 30.39 -3.32
N ASN A 729 13.73 31.42 -2.63
CA ASN A 729 13.03 32.57 -3.22
C ASN A 729 11.79 32.24 -4.07
N ILE A 730 10.97 31.28 -3.63
CA ILE A 730 9.73 30.94 -4.30
C ILE A 730 8.66 31.99 -4.01
N HIS A 731 8.14 32.63 -5.05
CA HIS A 731 7.00 33.54 -4.94
C HIS A 731 5.73 32.83 -5.48
N PRO A 732 4.66 32.69 -4.69
CA PRO A 732 3.45 31.93 -5.09
C PRO A 732 2.79 32.42 -6.38
N SER A 733 2.88 33.73 -6.67
CA SER A 733 2.30 34.33 -7.87
C SER A 733 3.06 34.07 -9.18
N SER A 734 4.38 33.81 -9.13
CA SER A 734 5.23 33.67 -10.33
C SER A 734 5.79 32.26 -10.51
N TYR A 735 5.82 31.47 -9.43
CA TYR A 735 6.41 30.15 -9.42
C TYR A 735 5.32 29.11 -9.18
N LYS A 736 5.03 28.30 -10.20
CA LYS A 736 3.91 27.36 -10.14
C LYS A 736 4.22 26.24 -9.16
N ILE A 737 3.18 25.73 -8.52
CA ILE A 737 3.35 24.57 -7.64
C ILE A 737 3.48 23.29 -8.48
N MET A 738 2.75 23.24 -9.59
CA MET A 738 2.78 22.16 -10.58
C MET A 738 2.53 22.72 -11.97
N LYS A 739 3.21 22.17 -12.98
CA LYS A 739 2.88 22.44 -14.39
C LYS A 739 1.47 21.94 -14.72
N SER A 740 0.69 22.75 -15.41
CA SER A 740 -0.44 22.30 -16.22
C SER A 740 0.06 21.68 -17.53
N LEU A 741 -0.75 20.89 -18.25
CA LEU A 741 -0.31 20.35 -19.56
C LEU A 741 -0.22 21.44 -20.64
N TYR A 742 -0.65 22.68 -20.35
CA TYR A 742 -0.53 23.83 -21.25
C TYR A 742 0.70 24.68 -20.96
N ASP A 743 1.40 24.39 -19.86
CA ASP A 743 2.63 25.07 -19.55
C ASP A 743 3.75 24.56 -20.45
N SER A 744 4.67 25.44 -20.84
CA SER A 744 5.85 25.03 -21.58
C SER A 744 6.65 24.01 -20.73
N SER A 745 7.40 23.13 -21.39
CA SER A 745 8.32 22.20 -20.72
C SER A 745 9.24 22.89 -19.71
N ASP A 746 9.55 24.15 -19.99
CA ASP A 746 10.54 24.96 -19.28
C ASP A 746 9.90 25.82 -18.17
N THR A 747 8.58 25.73 -17.97
CA THR A 747 7.91 26.49 -16.91
C THR A 747 8.39 26.00 -15.54
N PRO A 748 9.01 26.84 -14.70
CA PRO A 748 9.50 26.41 -13.40
C PRO A 748 8.33 26.02 -12.49
N ASN A 749 8.47 24.90 -11.76
CA ASN A 749 7.46 24.51 -10.78
C ASN A 749 8.02 23.69 -9.62
N LEU A 750 7.37 23.84 -8.47
CA LEU A 750 7.90 23.35 -7.20
C LEU A 750 7.91 21.82 -7.12
N ARG A 751 6.90 21.18 -7.72
CA ARG A 751 6.80 19.72 -7.71
C ARG A 751 7.95 19.08 -8.46
N ASP A 752 8.23 19.50 -9.69
CA ASP A 752 9.30 18.91 -10.48
C ASP A 752 10.66 19.11 -9.81
N ASP A 753 10.90 20.29 -9.23
CA ASP A 753 12.13 20.58 -8.50
C ASP A 753 12.29 19.65 -7.29
N ILE A 754 11.23 19.48 -6.47
CA ILE A 754 11.26 18.54 -5.33
C ILE A 754 11.44 17.09 -5.81
N ILE A 755 10.73 16.66 -6.85
CA ILE A 755 10.84 15.30 -7.38
C ILE A 755 12.26 15.04 -7.91
N SER A 756 12.85 16.01 -8.61
CA SER A 756 14.21 15.88 -9.15
C SER A 756 15.23 15.66 -8.03
N ILE A 757 15.09 16.39 -6.92
CA ILE A 757 15.93 16.26 -5.73
C ILE A 757 15.71 14.90 -5.05
N VAL A 758 14.47 14.56 -4.72
CA VAL A 758 14.14 13.33 -3.98
C VAL A 758 14.40 12.06 -4.81
N SER A 759 14.30 12.14 -6.14
CA SER A 759 14.64 11.02 -7.02
C SER A 759 16.15 10.80 -7.11
N ALA A 760 16.95 11.84 -6.92
CA ALA A 760 18.41 11.76 -6.87
C ALA A 760 18.92 11.24 -5.50
N ASP A 761 18.19 11.52 -4.41
CA ASP A 761 18.47 10.98 -3.08
C ASP A 761 17.15 10.73 -2.31
N GLU A 762 16.80 9.47 -2.09
CA GLU A 762 15.59 9.07 -1.35
C GLU A 762 15.58 9.55 0.12
N LYS A 763 16.74 9.95 0.65
CA LYS A 763 16.88 10.53 1.99
C LYS A 763 17.06 12.05 1.97
N ALA A 764 16.92 12.69 0.81
CA ALA A 764 17.00 14.14 0.69
C ALA A 764 15.93 14.81 1.54
N LEU A 765 16.35 15.82 2.29
CA LEU A 765 15.49 16.76 2.97
C LEU A 765 15.46 18.05 2.14
N VAL A 766 14.28 18.60 1.91
CA VAL A 766 14.13 19.80 1.07
C VAL A 766 13.58 20.95 1.89
N ALA A 767 14.35 22.02 1.98
CA ALA A 767 13.92 23.29 2.54
C ALA A 767 13.49 24.25 1.41
N VAL A 768 12.27 24.77 1.50
CA VAL A 768 11.69 25.67 0.50
C VAL A 768 11.49 27.03 1.14
N HIS A 769 12.11 28.05 0.57
CA HIS A 769 11.97 29.44 0.99
C HIS A 769 10.83 30.10 0.22
N PHE A 770 9.75 30.47 0.91
CA PHE A 770 8.64 31.25 0.34
C PHE A 770 8.76 32.73 0.70
N ASN A 771 8.60 33.59 -0.31
CA ASN A 771 8.39 35.02 -0.15
C ASN A 771 6.89 35.32 -0.22
N CYS A 772 6.37 35.97 0.81
CA CYS A 772 4.96 36.29 0.91
C CYS A 772 4.74 37.80 1.11
N GLU A 773 4.35 38.50 0.05
CA GLU A 773 4.17 39.96 0.08
C GLU A 773 2.71 40.36 0.36
N THR A 774 1.74 39.46 0.08
CA THR A 774 0.32 39.76 0.22
C THR A 774 -0.45 38.72 1.04
N ALA A 775 -1.63 39.10 1.55
CA ALA A 775 -2.54 38.16 2.21
C ALA A 775 -3.02 37.03 1.26
N ASN A 776 -3.08 37.30 -0.04
CA ASN A 776 -3.41 36.28 -1.04
C ASN A 776 -2.28 35.25 -1.19
N ASP A 777 -1.02 35.67 -1.12
CA ASP A 777 0.14 34.77 -1.10
C ASP A 777 0.12 33.89 0.15
N GLN A 778 -0.25 34.43 1.33
CA GLN A 778 -0.42 33.65 2.56
C GLN A 778 -1.47 32.55 2.38
N MET A 779 -2.58 32.87 1.71
CA MET A 779 -3.63 31.89 1.40
C MET A 779 -3.14 30.82 0.41
N GLN A 780 -2.42 31.20 -0.65
CA GLN A 780 -1.85 30.23 -1.60
C GLN A 780 -0.81 29.32 -0.94
N ILE A 781 0.05 29.84 -0.08
CA ILE A 781 1.03 29.04 0.67
C ILE A 781 0.31 28.09 1.63
N ARG A 782 -0.75 28.54 2.31
CA ARG A 782 -1.60 27.68 3.13
C ARG A 782 -2.21 26.54 2.29
N GLU A 783 -2.69 26.85 1.09
CA GLU A 783 -3.19 25.83 0.16
C GLU A 783 -2.12 24.82 -0.25
N ILE A 784 -0.89 25.28 -0.52
CA ILE A 784 0.28 24.44 -0.79
C ILE A 784 0.54 23.51 0.39
N ILE A 785 0.53 24.04 1.62
CA ILE A 785 0.79 23.25 2.83
C ILE A 785 -0.32 22.20 3.07
N GLU A 786 -1.58 22.51 2.77
CA GLU A 786 -2.74 21.65 3.04
C GLU A 786 -3.08 20.61 1.95
N ASP A 787 -2.62 20.81 0.71
CA ASP A 787 -3.06 20.10 -0.50
C ASP A 787 -4.58 20.28 -0.77
N THR A 788 -5.03 21.52 -1.04
CA THR A 788 -6.46 21.84 -1.32
C THR A 788 -7.02 21.23 -2.62
N PRO A 789 -8.36 21.11 -2.78
CA PRO A 789 -8.98 20.49 -3.94
C PRO A 789 -8.59 21.06 -5.33
N SER A 790 -8.24 22.35 -5.42
CA SER A 790 -7.70 23.00 -6.63
C SER A 790 -6.39 22.37 -7.14
N MET A 791 -5.63 21.73 -6.24
CA MET A 791 -4.28 21.22 -6.48
C MET A 791 -4.21 19.74 -6.89
N THR A 792 -5.23 18.94 -6.56
CA THR A 792 -5.21 17.48 -6.73
C THR A 792 -5.65 17.01 -8.11
N ALA A 793 -6.18 17.90 -8.96
CA ALA A 793 -6.63 17.58 -10.32
C ALA A 793 -5.47 17.23 -11.29
N PHE A 794 -4.24 17.67 -11.03
CA PHE A 794 -3.15 17.63 -12.03
C PHE A 794 -2.02 16.60 -11.80
N SER A 795 -1.99 15.88 -10.66
CA SER A 795 -0.90 14.93 -10.37
C SER A 795 -1.25 13.49 -10.74
N THR A 796 -0.50 12.89 -11.67
CA THR A 796 -0.72 11.52 -12.17
C THR A 796 -0.37 10.41 -11.19
N GLU A 797 0.42 10.66 -10.14
CA GLU A 797 1.01 9.57 -9.34
C GLU A 797 0.94 9.72 -7.80
N ARG A 798 0.87 10.93 -7.20
CA ARG A 798 0.74 11.15 -5.73
C ARG A 798 0.09 12.51 -5.41
N SER A 799 0.01 12.94 -4.14
CA SER A 799 -0.33 14.33 -3.74
C SER A 799 0.41 15.37 -4.60
N ALA A 800 -0.07 16.63 -4.64
CA ALA A 800 0.60 17.65 -5.44
C ALA A 800 2.08 17.82 -5.04
N LEU A 801 2.39 17.64 -3.75
CA LEU A 801 3.74 17.51 -3.20
C LEU A 801 3.76 16.41 -2.13
N TYR A 802 4.75 15.52 -2.13
CA TYR A 802 5.00 14.61 -1.01
C TYR A 802 5.62 15.43 0.13
N LYS A 803 5.01 15.42 1.33
CA LYS A 803 5.34 16.39 2.40
C LYS A 803 6.40 15.89 3.39
N ASP A 804 6.70 14.61 3.39
CA ASP A 804 7.76 14.07 4.22
C ASP A 804 9.10 14.63 3.75
N GLY A 805 9.95 15.00 4.70
CA GLY A 805 11.24 15.62 4.43
C GLY A 805 11.16 17.07 3.93
N LEU A 806 10.00 17.73 4.00
CA LEU A 806 9.87 19.15 3.61
C LEU A 806 9.90 20.11 4.81
N PHE A 807 10.67 21.19 4.67
CA PHE A 807 10.64 22.35 5.56
C PHE A 807 10.27 23.62 4.80
N PHE A 808 9.16 24.23 5.16
CA PHE A 808 8.73 25.51 4.59
C PHE A 808 9.18 26.65 5.48
N VAL A 809 10.08 27.50 4.98
CA VAL A 809 10.48 28.74 5.65
C VAL A 809 9.82 29.89 4.91
N VAL A 810 8.92 30.60 5.58
CA VAL A 810 8.08 31.62 4.95
C VAL A 810 8.40 32.99 5.53
N TYR A 811 8.91 33.88 4.68
CA TYR A 811 8.96 35.31 4.98
C TYR A 811 7.59 35.93 4.72
N VAL A 812 7.04 36.65 5.69
CA VAL A 812 5.77 37.37 5.58
C VAL A 812 6.02 38.87 5.70
N ASP A 813 5.72 39.62 4.63
CA ASP A 813 5.67 41.08 4.69
C ASP A 813 4.36 41.53 5.34
N GLY A 814 4.46 42.18 6.51
CA GLY A 814 3.32 42.64 7.29
C GLY A 814 2.78 41.62 8.31
N SER A 815 1.46 41.61 8.54
CA SER A 815 0.85 40.78 9.60
C SER A 815 0.59 39.35 9.15
N ILE A 816 1.02 38.41 9.98
CA ILE A 816 0.73 36.98 9.82
C ILE A 816 -0.76 36.73 10.06
N THR A 817 -1.45 36.16 9.07
CA THR A 817 -2.88 35.86 9.21
C THR A 817 -3.11 34.62 10.08
N PRO A 818 -4.27 34.51 10.77
CA PRO A 818 -4.60 33.33 11.56
C PRO A 818 -4.54 32.02 10.76
N GLU A 819 -4.87 32.09 9.47
CA GLU A 819 -4.92 30.94 8.57
C GLU A 819 -3.54 30.31 8.37
N ILE A 820 -2.51 31.10 8.03
CA ILE A 820 -1.14 30.57 7.86
C ILE A 820 -0.49 30.30 9.22
N ALA A 821 -0.77 31.11 10.25
CA ALA A 821 -0.28 30.88 11.61
C ALA A 821 -0.72 29.51 12.15
N SER A 822 -1.94 29.07 11.82
CA SER A 822 -2.45 27.74 12.21
C SER A 822 -1.66 26.55 11.62
N ARG A 823 -0.79 26.81 10.63
CA ARG A 823 0.08 25.82 9.99
C ARG A 823 1.53 25.92 10.44
N ALA A 824 1.89 26.95 11.21
CA ALA A 824 3.24 27.12 11.72
C ALA A 824 3.63 26.00 12.69
N SER A 825 4.88 25.57 12.56
CA SER A 825 5.60 24.85 13.61
C SER A 825 6.23 25.82 14.60
N LEU A 826 6.68 26.97 14.10
CA LEU A 826 7.28 28.06 14.87
C LEU A 826 7.02 29.39 14.17
N ILE A 827 6.85 30.46 14.95
CA ILE A 827 6.93 31.84 14.47
C ILE A 827 8.16 32.44 15.15
N ILE A 828 9.11 32.93 14.34
CA ILE A 828 10.40 33.45 14.78
C ILE A 828 10.34 34.97 14.94
#